data_AF-A0A1E5V2X3-F1
#
_entry.id   AF-A0A1E5V2X3-F1
#
_cell.length_a   1.000
_cell.length_b   1.000
_cell.length_c   1.000
_cell.angle_alpha   90.00
_cell.angle_beta   90.00
_cell.angle_gamma   90.00
#
_symmetry.space_group_name_H-M   'P 1'
#
loop_
_entity.id
_entity.type
_entity.pdbx_description
1 polymer ?
#
loop_
_entity_poly.entity_id
_entity_poly.type
_entity_poly.pdbx_seq_one_letter_code
_entity_poly.pdbx_strand_id
1 'polypeptide(L)'
;LGGCVLQMDERYEALKELGAGNFGVARLVRDKRTKELVAVKYIERGKKIDENVQREIINHQSLRHPNIVRFKESRYFFQQLISGVSYCHSMEICHRDLKLENTLLDGSPTPRVKICDFGYSKSALLHSKPKSTVGTPAYIAPEVLSRKEYDGKVADVWSCGVTLYVMLVGSYPFEDPEDPRNFRKTISRILGVQYSIPDYVRVSSDCRRLLSQIFVSDPSKVPPLSVQEIQHPWFLKNLPREISEREKANYKDTEAAGASQAVDEIMRIVQEAKTPGDMSKRFAATYFAAPARPPASFPFGVSLPRFDLHSTSTAATATATMASLSTAPPAPASARRPLVARTRPRRGPTMARAATAGAGEWAPGSWRARPARQIPEYPDSAALEDAERKLESFPPLVFAGEARRLEERLGEAAMGRAFLLQGGDCAESFKEFSAPNIRDTFRLMLQMAVVLTFGGQMPTIKVGRMAGQFAKPRSNPTETRDGVTLPSYRGDIINGDAFDEKSRVPDPKRLTMAYSQSASTLNLLRGFAHGGFADLQRVTQWNLDFLRHSTQGERYLELSQRVHDAIGFMVAAGLTPQHPIMTTAELWTSHECLHLPYEQALTREDSITGKYYDCSAHMLWVGERTRQLDGAHVEFLRGISNPLGVKVSDKLDPSELVSLCEILNPHNKPGRLTLITRMGAENMRVKLPHMIRAVRQAGMIATWASDPMHGNTISAPCGLKTRSFDAIRAELRAFFDIHEQEGSHPGGVHLEMSGQNVTECIGGSKAVTFDDLSDRYHTHCDPRLNASQSLELAFAITERLKKKRDRTWNNLTSRVIA
;
A
#
# COMPACT_ATOMS: atom_id res chain seq x y z
N LEU A 1 -9.35 20.40 -37.85
CA LEU A 1 -10.27 21.52 -38.19
C LEU A 1 -11.54 20.93 -38.78
N GLY A 2 -12.70 21.55 -38.52
CA GLY A 2 -14.01 21.15 -39.06
C GLY A 2 -14.63 19.96 -38.34
N GLY A 3 -15.66 20.21 -37.52
CA GLY A 3 -16.66 19.20 -37.19
C GLY A 3 -17.62 19.06 -38.37
N CYS A 4 -17.81 17.85 -38.87
CA CYS A 4 -18.69 17.56 -40.01
C CYS A 4 -19.10 16.08 -39.97
N VAL A 5 -20.31 15.76 -40.42
CA VAL A 5 -20.79 14.38 -40.59
C VAL A 5 -20.16 13.81 -41.88
N LEU A 6 -18.86 13.51 -41.78
CA LEU A 6 -18.08 12.93 -42.87
C LEU A 6 -18.26 11.41 -42.87
N GLN A 7 -18.69 10.85 -44.01
CA GLN A 7 -18.26 9.50 -44.36
C GLN A 7 -16.72 9.53 -44.42
N MET A 8 -16.09 8.58 -43.73
CA MET A 8 -14.64 8.62 -43.53
C MET A 8 -13.87 8.59 -44.86
N ASP A 9 -14.39 7.82 -45.80
CA ASP A 9 -13.64 7.30 -46.94
C ASP A 9 -13.31 8.32 -48.02
N GLU A 10 -13.86 9.54 -47.99
CA GLU A 10 -13.44 10.63 -48.88
C GLU A 10 -12.22 11.42 -48.38
N ARG A 11 -12.26 11.92 -47.12
CA ARG A 11 -11.23 12.87 -46.61
C ARG A 11 -10.29 12.27 -45.57
N TYR A 12 -10.74 11.33 -44.75
CA TYR A 12 -9.99 10.83 -43.58
C TYR A 12 -9.91 9.30 -43.58
N GLU A 13 -8.80 8.77 -44.09
CA GLU A 13 -8.51 7.34 -44.15
C GLU A 13 -8.63 6.68 -42.77
N ALA A 14 -9.49 5.67 -42.66
CA ALA A 14 -9.94 5.11 -41.39
C ALA A 14 -8.96 4.10 -40.77
N LEU A 15 -7.88 4.58 -40.15
CA LEU A 15 -6.73 3.74 -39.77
C LEU A 15 -6.85 2.92 -38.47
N LYS A 16 -6.91 3.56 -37.28
CA LYS A 16 -6.67 2.86 -36.00
C LYS A 16 -7.60 3.28 -34.86
N GLU A 17 -8.55 2.46 -34.44
CA GLU A 17 -9.26 2.58 -33.16
C GLU A 17 -8.30 2.57 -31.96
N LEU A 18 -8.56 3.42 -30.97
CA LEU A 18 -7.62 3.79 -29.90
C LEU A 18 -8.19 3.59 -28.49
N GLY A 19 -9.48 3.23 -28.36
CA GLY A 19 -10.13 2.98 -27.08
C GLY A 19 -11.58 3.45 -27.05
N ALA A 20 -12.45 2.68 -26.40
CA ALA A 20 -13.88 2.94 -26.30
C ALA A 20 -14.32 3.03 -24.83
N GLY A 21 -15.24 3.95 -24.53
CA GLY A 21 -16.00 3.97 -23.28
C GLY A 21 -17.48 3.69 -23.57
N ASN A 22 -18.31 3.63 -22.51
CA ASN A 22 -19.73 3.22 -22.54
C ASN A 22 -20.59 3.82 -23.66
N PHE A 23 -20.21 4.98 -24.20
CA PHE A 23 -20.97 5.71 -25.19
C PHE A 23 -20.17 6.18 -26.41
N GLY A 24 -18.88 5.87 -26.54
CA GLY A 24 -18.06 6.43 -27.63
C GLY A 24 -16.65 5.86 -27.77
N VAL A 25 -16.22 5.78 -29.04
CA VAL A 25 -15.08 5.05 -29.59
C VAL A 25 -14.07 6.02 -30.20
N ALA A 26 -12.81 6.06 -29.76
CA ALA A 26 -11.76 6.87 -30.38
C ALA A 26 -11.08 6.14 -31.56
N ARG A 27 -10.80 6.81 -32.68
CA ARG A 27 -10.03 6.30 -33.84
C ARG A 27 -9.05 7.35 -34.41
N LEU A 28 -7.81 6.93 -34.61
CA LEU A 28 -6.78 7.51 -35.47
C LEU A 28 -7.19 7.45 -36.95
N VAL A 29 -6.89 8.51 -37.68
CA VAL A 29 -7.10 8.65 -39.11
C VAL A 29 -5.88 9.25 -39.80
N ARG A 30 -5.77 9.06 -41.11
CA ARG A 30 -4.86 9.83 -41.97
C ARG A 30 -5.66 10.87 -42.74
N ASP A 31 -5.28 12.14 -42.66
CA ASP A 31 -5.79 13.14 -43.60
C ASP A 31 -5.30 12.77 -45.01
N LYS A 32 -6.23 12.49 -45.94
CA LYS A 32 -5.85 12.02 -47.28
C LYS A 32 -5.10 13.09 -48.10
N ARG A 33 -5.23 14.37 -47.74
CA ARG A 33 -4.62 15.52 -48.43
C ARG A 33 -3.31 15.98 -47.78
N THR A 34 -3.27 16.16 -46.46
CA THR A 34 -2.07 16.60 -45.73
C THR A 34 -1.15 15.45 -45.28
N LYS A 35 -1.63 14.20 -45.36
CA LYS A 35 -0.94 12.96 -44.95
C LYS A 35 -0.60 12.82 -43.46
N GLU A 36 -0.91 13.84 -42.65
CA GLU A 36 -0.79 13.78 -41.18
C GLU A 36 -1.67 12.67 -40.58
N LEU A 37 -1.20 12.12 -39.45
CA LEU A 37 -2.00 11.29 -38.57
C LEU A 37 -2.61 12.16 -37.47
N VAL A 38 -3.93 12.06 -37.28
CA VAL A 38 -4.68 12.69 -36.18
C VAL A 38 -5.66 11.69 -35.58
N ALA A 39 -6.21 11.98 -34.40
CA ALA A 39 -7.16 11.09 -33.71
C ALA A 39 -8.45 11.84 -33.37
N VAL A 40 -9.55 11.09 -33.43
CA VAL A 40 -10.94 11.57 -33.45
C VAL A 40 -11.79 10.66 -32.56
N LYS A 41 -12.83 11.17 -31.89
CA LYS A 41 -13.79 10.33 -31.13
C LYS A 41 -15.13 10.23 -31.87
N TYR A 42 -15.71 9.04 -31.88
CA TYR A 42 -16.86 8.57 -32.66
C TYR A 42 -17.92 7.99 -31.72
N ILE A 43 -19.18 7.98 -32.16
CA ILE A 43 -20.33 7.48 -31.38
C ILE A 43 -21.23 6.72 -32.33
N GLU A 44 -21.70 5.54 -31.94
CA GLU A 44 -22.61 4.72 -32.75
C GLU A 44 -24.08 5.16 -32.55
N ARG A 45 -24.87 5.11 -33.62
CA ARG A 45 -26.28 5.53 -33.59
C ARG A 45 -27.20 4.37 -33.22
N GLY A 46 -27.85 4.45 -32.06
CA GLY A 46 -28.83 3.46 -31.61
C GLY A 46 -29.52 3.87 -30.31
N LYS A 47 -30.44 3.02 -29.80
CA LYS A 47 -31.27 3.27 -28.59
C LYS A 47 -30.49 3.27 -27.25
N LYS A 48 -29.17 3.43 -27.26
CA LYS A 48 -28.28 3.45 -26.09
C LYS A 48 -27.51 4.78 -25.90
N ILE A 49 -27.79 5.81 -26.72
CA ILE A 49 -27.26 7.16 -26.48
C ILE A 49 -28.08 7.80 -25.35
N ASP A 50 -27.40 8.33 -24.33
CA ASP A 50 -27.99 9.09 -23.22
C ASP A 50 -27.56 10.57 -23.23
N GLU A 51 -27.94 11.32 -22.19
CA GLU A 51 -27.54 12.73 -22.07
C GLU A 51 -26.07 12.94 -21.68
N ASN A 52 -25.40 11.92 -21.13
CA ASN A 52 -24.02 12.02 -20.67
C ASN A 52 -23.05 12.05 -21.87
N VAL A 53 -23.36 11.31 -22.95
CA VAL A 53 -22.58 11.37 -24.21
C VAL A 53 -22.55 12.80 -24.77
N GLN A 54 -23.72 13.43 -24.85
CA GLN A 54 -23.88 14.78 -25.38
C GLN A 54 -23.06 15.79 -24.56
N ARG A 55 -23.04 15.62 -23.23
CA ARG A 55 -22.27 16.45 -22.30
C ARG A 55 -20.76 16.28 -22.45
N GLU A 56 -20.27 15.04 -22.63
CA GLU A 56 -18.83 14.77 -22.83
C GLU A 56 -18.29 15.47 -24.09
N ILE A 57 -19.02 15.39 -25.20
CA ILE A 57 -18.64 16.01 -26.49
C ILE A 57 -18.54 17.54 -26.35
N ILE A 58 -19.57 18.18 -25.78
CA ILE A 58 -19.66 19.64 -25.66
C ILE A 58 -18.51 20.18 -24.80
N ASN A 59 -18.20 19.48 -23.70
CA ASN A 59 -17.09 19.83 -22.83
C ASN A 59 -15.74 19.69 -23.56
N HIS A 60 -15.49 18.57 -24.23
CA HIS A 60 -14.21 18.31 -24.88
C HIS A 60 -13.99 19.09 -26.19
N GLN A 61 -15.03 19.74 -26.73
CA GLN A 61 -14.94 20.69 -27.87
C GLN A 61 -14.67 22.14 -27.43
N SER A 62 -15.22 22.56 -26.29
CA SER A 62 -15.05 23.94 -25.77
C SER A 62 -13.64 24.19 -25.21
N LEU A 63 -12.97 23.14 -24.71
CA LEU A 63 -11.66 23.23 -24.09
C LEU A 63 -10.52 23.35 -25.13
N ARG A 64 -9.77 24.46 -25.08
CA ARG A 64 -8.59 24.71 -25.92
C ARG A 64 -7.37 25.06 -25.06
N HIS A 65 -6.65 24.03 -24.60
CA HIS A 65 -5.45 24.18 -23.76
C HIS A 65 -4.33 23.23 -24.25
N PRO A 66 -3.04 23.61 -24.21
CA PRO A 66 -1.94 22.74 -24.65
C PRO A 66 -1.80 21.44 -23.83
N ASN A 67 -2.12 21.47 -22.54
CA ASN A 67 -1.91 20.33 -21.63
C ASN A 67 -3.11 19.37 -21.54
N ILE A 68 -3.95 19.27 -22.58
CA ILE A 68 -5.07 18.32 -22.65
C ILE A 68 -4.81 17.33 -23.80
N VAL A 69 -4.78 16.04 -23.45
CA VAL A 69 -4.23 14.95 -24.27
C VAL A 69 -4.88 14.83 -25.66
N ARG A 70 -4.05 14.53 -26.67
CA ARG A 70 -4.47 14.21 -28.05
C ARG A 70 -3.78 12.95 -28.57
N PHE A 71 -4.32 11.78 -28.20
CA PHE A 71 -4.17 10.45 -28.84
C PHE A 71 -3.13 10.33 -30.00
N LYS A 72 -1.80 10.25 -29.72
CA LYS A 72 -0.76 10.04 -30.76
C LYS A 72 0.44 9.13 -30.37
N GLU A 73 0.60 8.70 -29.12
CA GLU A 73 1.95 8.55 -28.54
C GLU A 73 2.64 7.17 -28.65
N SER A 74 1.93 6.02 -28.71
CA SER A 74 2.56 4.68 -28.53
C SER A 74 3.75 4.33 -29.45
N ARG A 75 3.86 4.95 -30.64
CA ARG A 75 5.03 4.74 -31.53
C ARG A 75 6.30 5.37 -30.96
N TYR A 76 6.20 6.54 -30.35
CA TYR A 76 7.34 7.34 -29.86
C TYR A 76 8.09 6.61 -28.74
N PHE A 77 7.38 5.90 -27.86
CA PHE A 77 8.01 5.08 -26.82
C PHE A 77 8.63 3.80 -27.41
N PHE A 78 7.98 3.13 -28.35
CA PHE A 78 8.55 1.93 -28.99
C PHE A 78 9.83 2.23 -29.79
N GLN A 79 9.89 3.36 -30.50
CA GLN A 79 11.10 3.81 -31.21
C GLN A 79 12.30 3.96 -30.26
N GLN A 80 12.08 4.52 -29.06
CA GLN A 80 13.12 4.66 -28.04
C GLN A 80 13.52 3.33 -27.42
N LEU A 81 12.54 2.45 -27.10
CA LEU A 81 12.81 1.11 -26.59
C LEU A 81 13.71 0.31 -27.54
N ILE A 82 13.38 0.29 -28.83
CA ILE A 82 14.17 -0.44 -29.84
C ILE A 82 15.58 0.13 -29.99
N SER A 83 15.77 1.45 -29.98
CA SER A 83 17.12 2.04 -30.03
C SER A 83 17.96 1.66 -28.78
N GLY A 84 17.34 1.65 -27.59
CA GLY A 84 17.99 1.20 -26.36
C GLY A 84 18.37 -0.28 -26.34
N VAL A 85 17.49 -1.17 -26.82
CA VAL A 85 17.79 -2.61 -26.91
C VAL A 85 18.80 -2.89 -28.02
N SER A 86 18.74 -2.19 -29.15
CA SER A 86 19.73 -2.28 -30.23
C SER A 86 21.13 -1.93 -29.75
N TYR A 87 21.28 -0.85 -28.96
CA TYR A 87 22.55 -0.52 -28.32
C TYR A 87 23.05 -1.66 -27.42
N CYS A 88 22.20 -2.21 -26.54
CA CYS A 88 22.57 -3.38 -25.71
C CYS A 88 23.04 -4.56 -26.57
N HIS A 89 22.31 -4.88 -27.65
CA HIS A 89 22.63 -5.98 -28.56
C HIS A 89 23.92 -5.77 -29.35
N SER A 90 24.30 -4.51 -29.63
CA SER A 90 25.59 -4.16 -30.23
C SER A 90 26.77 -4.34 -29.26
N MET A 91 26.54 -4.15 -27.96
CA MET A 91 27.49 -4.44 -26.87
C MET A 91 27.49 -5.92 -26.43
N GLU A 92 26.91 -6.81 -27.25
CA GLU A 92 26.70 -8.25 -26.98
C GLU A 92 25.92 -8.59 -25.69
N ILE A 93 25.17 -7.64 -25.15
CA ILE A 93 24.30 -7.82 -23.98
C ILE A 93 22.87 -8.09 -24.45
N CYS A 94 22.27 -9.17 -23.95
CA CYS A 94 20.83 -9.43 -24.07
C CYS A 94 20.18 -9.40 -22.68
N HIS A 95 18.97 -8.82 -22.59
CA HIS A 95 18.33 -8.38 -21.34
C HIS A 95 17.50 -9.48 -20.68
N ARG A 96 16.69 -10.18 -21.48
CA ARG A 96 15.93 -11.41 -21.14
C ARG A 96 14.77 -11.25 -20.16
N ASP A 97 14.41 -10.02 -19.79
CA ASP A 97 13.20 -9.69 -19.02
C ASP A 97 12.65 -8.31 -19.44
N LEU A 98 12.55 -8.07 -20.75
CA LEU A 98 12.03 -6.82 -21.31
C LEU A 98 10.50 -6.76 -21.23
N LYS A 99 10.00 -5.89 -20.37
CA LYS A 99 8.57 -5.68 -20.09
C LYS A 99 8.31 -4.25 -19.68
N LEU A 100 7.05 -3.81 -19.67
CA LEU A 100 6.69 -2.42 -19.36
C LEU A 100 7.14 -1.99 -17.96
N GLU A 101 7.11 -2.92 -17.00
CA GLU A 101 7.55 -2.73 -15.61
C GLU A 101 9.06 -2.48 -15.49
N ASN A 102 9.86 -2.94 -16.48
CA ASN A 102 11.30 -2.74 -16.58
C ASN A 102 11.67 -1.59 -17.55
N THR A 103 10.68 -0.79 -17.98
CA THR A 103 10.88 0.42 -18.79
C THR A 103 10.34 1.64 -18.05
N LEU A 104 11.25 2.51 -17.58
CA LEU A 104 10.91 3.75 -16.89
C LEU A 104 10.77 4.90 -17.89
N LEU A 105 10.02 5.94 -17.51
CA LEU A 105 10.00 7.23 -18.21
C LEU A 105 10.69 8.29 -17.34
N ASP A 106 11.53 9.14 -17.94
CA ASP A 106 12.02 10.33 -17.23
C ASP A 106 10.94 11.42 -17.15
N GLY A 107 10.99 12.22 -16.07
CA GLY A 107 10.02 13.28 -15.79
C GLY A 107 10.16 14.53 -16.66
N SER A 108 10.65 14.39 -17.90
CA SER A 108 10.81 15.50 -18.83
C SER A 108 9.50 15.80 -19.59
N PRO A 109 9.32 17.02 -20.14
CA PRO A 109 8.13 17.38 -20.92
C PRO A 109 7.93 16.54 -22.20
N THR A 110 8.95 15.83 -22.65
CA THR A 110 8.93 14.86 -23.75
C THR A 110 9.50 13.54 -23.23
N PRO A 111 8.73 12.77 -22.42
CA PRO A 111 9.27 11.74 -21.53
C PRO A 111 10.06 10.68 -22.29
N ARG A 112 11.30 10.43 -21.86
CA ARG A 112 12.20 9.47 -22.51
C ARG A 112 12.22 8.12 -21.82
N VAL A 113 12.26 7.05 -22.62
CA VAL A 113 12.35 5.67 -22.12
C VAL A 113 13.74 5.39 -21.55
N LYS A 114 13.80 4.74 -20.38
CA LYS A 114 15.00 4.17 -19.76
C LYS A 114 14.77 2.69 -19.50
N ILE A 115 15.68 1.83 -19.93
CA ILE A 115 15.64 0.39 -19.65
C ILE A 115 16.31 0.15 -18.30
N CYS A 116 15.70 -0.66 -17.44
CA CYS A 116 16.24 -1.02 -16.12
C CYS A 116 16.14 -2.54 -15.84
N ASP A 117 16.60 -2.95 -14.67
CA ASP A 117 16.75 -4.35 -14.22
C ASP A 117 17.47 -5.29 -15.21
N PHE A 118 18.78 -5.16 -15.26
CA PHE A 118 19.67 -6.08 -15.99
C PHE A 118 19.96 -7.39 -15.22
N GLY A 119 19.21 -7.72 -14.15
CA GLY A 119 19.50 -8.83 -13.23
C GLY A 119 19.51 -10.23 -13.87
N TYR A 120 18.88 -10.40 -15.04
CA TYR A 120 18.87 -11.65 -15.83
C TYR A 120 19.69 -11.58 -17.13
N SER A 121 20.37 -10.46 -17.37
CA SER A 121 21.15 -10.25 -18.59
C SER A 121 22.41 -11.12 -18.67
N LYS A 122 22.93 -11.33 -19.88
CA LYS A 122 24.27 -11.90 -20.10
C LYS A 122 24.98 -11.26 -21.28
N SER A 123 26.30 -11.09 -21.15
CA SER A 123 27.24 -10.89 -22.25
C SER A 123 27.64 -12.22 -22.89
N ALA A 124 27.90 -12.24 -24.19
CA ALA A 124 28.37 -13.43 -24.91
C ALA A 124 29.78 -13.89 -24.49
N LEU A 125 30.65 -12.96 -24.06
CA LEU A 125 32.06 -13.22 -23.73
C LEU A 125 32.27 -14.04 -22.44
N LEU A 126 31.29 -14.08 -21.53
CA LEU A 126 31.39 -14.76 -20.23
C LEU A 126 30.55 -16.05 -20.16
N HIS A 127 31.03 -17.08 -20.86
CA HIS A 127 30.83 -18.51 -20.57
C HIS A 127 29.45 -18.92 -20.01
N SER A 128 28.38 -18.88 -20.82
CA SER A 128 27.35 -19.95 -20.88
C SER A 128 26.14 -19.59 -21.74
N LYS A 129 25.83 -20.46 -22.72
CA LYS A 129 24.50 -20.50 -23.34
C LYS A 129 23.41 -20.64 -22.26
N PRO A 130 22.23 -20.01 -22.41
CA PRO A 130 21.14 -20.14 -21.44
C PRO A 130 20.62 -21.58 -21.38
N LYS A 131 20.36 -22.08 -20.16
CA LYS A 131 19.89 -23.45 -19.87
C LYS A 131 18.63 -23.50 -18.97
N SER A 132 17.95 -22.37 -18.81
CA SER A 132 16.85 -22.18 -17.85
C SER A 132 15.80 -21.22 -18.39
N THR A 133 14.52 -21.55 -18.20
CA THR A 133 13.38 -20.65 -18.40
C THR A 133 13.38 -19.53 -17.36
N VAL A 134 13.37 -18.27 -17.80
CA VAL A 134 13.42 -17.06 -16.96
C VAL A 134 12.55 -15.98 -17.65
N GLY A 135 11.93 -15.09 -16.85
CA GLY A 135 11.09 -13.97 -17.31
C GLY A 135 9.62 -14.10 -16.93
N THR A 136 8.85 -13.02 -17.06
CA THR A 136 7.39 -13.00 -16.80
C THR A 136 6.64 -13.86 -17.86
N PRO A 137 5.81 -14.85 -17.49
CA PRO A 137 5.23 -15.84 -18.43
C PRO A 137 4.54 -15.30 -19.69
N ALA A 138 3.85 -14.15 -19.63
CA ALA A 138 3.18 -13.55 -20.78
C ALA A 138 4.13 -12.94 -21.83
N TYR A 139 5.40 -12.71 -21.48
CA TYR A 139 6.44 -12.17 -22.35
C TYR A 139 7.36 -13.25 -22.96
N ILE A 140 7.24 -14.52 -22.55
CA ILE A 140 8.17 -15.58 -22.94
C ILE A 140 8.00 -15.96 -24.42
N ALA A 141 9.13 -16.10 -25.13
CA ALA A 141 9.19 -16.50 -26.53
C ALA A 141 9.07 -18.03 -26.72
N PRO A 142 8.52 -18.54 -27.85
CA PRO A 142 8.23 -19.96 -28.04
C PRO A 142 9.49 -20.83 -28.02
N GLU A 143 10.64 -20.32 -28.44
CA GLU A 143 11.92 -21.02 -28.37
C GLU A 143 12.47 -21.17 -26.96
N VAL A 144 12.16 -20.24 -26.05
CA VAL A 144 12.52 -20.32 -24.62
C VAL A 144 11.70 -21.42 -23.92
N LEU A 145 10.47 -21.68 -24.39
CA LEU A 145 9.63 -22.79 -23.94
C LEU A 145 10.01 -24.13 -24.61
N SER A 146 10.47 -24.09 -25.86
CA SER A 146 10.68 -25.29 -26.69
C SER A 146 12.10 -25.85 -26.70
N ARG A 147 13.12 -25.05 -26.37
CA ARG A 147 14.53 -25.42 -26.54
C ARG A 147 15.32 -25.26 -25.24
N LYS A 148 16.21 -26.23 -24.96
CA LYS A 148 17.16 -26.17 -23.83
C LYS A 148 18.32 -25.18 -24.06
N GLU A 149 18.49 -24.69 -25.28
CA GLU A 149 19.40 -23.60 -25.64
C GLU A 149 18.69 -22.70 -26.68
N TYR A 150 18.74 -21.38 -26.50
CA TYR A 150 18.07 -20.38 -27.36
C TYR A 150 18.93 -19.12 -27.50
N ASP A 151 18.62 -18.28 -28.49
CA ASP A 151 19.26 -16.97 -28.66
C ASP A 151 18.55 -15.90 -27.82
N GLY A 152 19.28 -15.29 -26.89
CA GLY A 152 18.77 -14.22 -26.03
C GLY A 152 18.40 -12.95 -26.80
N LYS A 153 19.03 -12.67 -27.95
CA LYS A 153 18.68 -11.51 -28.78
C LYS A 153 17.31 -11.70 -29.44
N VAL A 154 16.99 -12.92 -29.90
CA VAL A 154 15.68 -13.23 -30.51
C VAL A 154 14.55 -13.13 -29.46
N ALA A 155 14.77 -13.69 -28.27
CA ALA A 155 13.82 -13.60 -27.16
C ALA A 155 13.56 -12.14 -26.69
N ASP A 156 14.58 -11.27 -26.74
CA ASP A 156 14.40 -9.82 -26.51
C ASP A 156 13.51 -9.18 -27.60
N VAL A 157 13.60 -9.58 -28.87
CA VAL A 157 12.72 -9.07 -29.94
C VAL A 157 11.26 -9.44 -29.66
N TRP A 158 11.01 -10.71 -29.33
CA TRP A 158 9.67 -11.18 -28.96
C TRP A 158 9.09 -10.41 -27.76
N SER A 159 9.91 -10.18 -26.72
CA SER A 159 9.53 -9.44 -25.52
C SER A 159 9.20 -7.97 -25.82
N CYS A 160 9.95 -7.33 -26.72
CA CYS A 160 9.61 -6.03 -27.30
C CYS A 160 8.30 -6.06 -28.11
N GLY A 161 8.02 -7.14 -28.82
CA GLY A 161 6.74 -7.38 -29.51
C GLY A 161 5.54 -7.45 -28.55
N VAL A 162 5.68 -8.18 -27.44
CA VAL A 162 4.65 -8.23 -26.38
C VAL A 162 4.47 -6.84 -25.75
N THR A 163 5.56 -6.15 -25.44
CA THR A 163 5.55 -4.76 -24.92
C THR A 163 4.82 -3.81 -25.87
N LEU A 164 5.08 -3.87 -27.18
CA LEU A 164 4.37 -3.10 -28.21
C LEU A 164 2.89 -3.46 -28.27
N TYR A 165 2.55 -4.75 -28.23
CA TYR A 165 1.17 -5.23 -28.26
C TYR A 165 0.39 -4.65 -27.07
N VAL A 166 0.92 -4.74 -25.84
CA VAL A 166 0.27 -4.22 -24.63
C VAL A 166 0.08 -2.70 -24.74
N MET A 167 1.07 -1.93 -25.20
CA MET A 167 0.95 -0.48 -25.47
C MET A 167 -0.07 -0.09 -26.55
N LEU A 168 -0.51 -1.05 -27.38
CA LEU A 168 -1.45 -0.82 -28.47
C LEU A 168 -2.87 -1.31 -28.16
N VAL A 169 -3.01 -2.31 -27.28
CA VAL A 169 -4.23 -3.10 -27.04
C VAL A 169 -4.72 -3.03 -25.58
N GLY A 170 -3.84 -2.85 -24.60
CA GLY A 170 -4.18 -2.82 -23.17
C GLY A 170 -4.30 -4.21 -22.52
N SER A 171 -3.98 -5.29 -23.23
CA SER A 171 -3.96 -6.68 -22.74
C SER A 171 -2.81 -7.47 -23.39
N TYR A 172 -2.57 -8.69 -22.92
CA TYR A 172 -1.50 -9.56 -23.44
C TYR A 172 -1.91 -10.31 -24.73
N PRO A 173 -0.95 -10.60 -25.65
CA PRO A 173 -1.26 -11.20 -26.95
C PRO A 173 -1.71 -12.67 -26.92
N PHE A 174 -1.20 -13.46 -25.99
CA PHE A 174 -1.40 -14.92 -25.97
C PHE A 174 -2.27 -15.42 -24.81
N GLU A 175 -2.70 -14.54 -23.91
CA GLU A 175 -3.67 -14.88 -22.86
C GLU A 175 -5.07 -15.15 -23.46
N ASP A 176 -6.01 -15.61 -22.64
CA ASP A 176 -7.39 -15.83 -23.05
C ASP A 176 -8.34 -14.81 -22.42
N PRO A 177 -9.07 -13.98 -23.18
CA PRO A 177 -9.96 -12.97 -22.60
C PRO A 177 -11.01 -13.53 -21.62
N GLU A 178 -11.50 -14.75 -21.88
CA GLU A 178 -12.47 -15.45 -21.04
C GLU A 178 -11.84 -16.20 -19.85
N ASP A 179 -10.54 -16.53 -19.92
CA ASP A 179 -9.80 -17.24 -18.86
C ASP A 179 -8.31 -16.82 -18.81
N PRO A 180 -7.99 -15.57 -18.39
CA PRO A 180 -6.61 -15.05 -18.48
C PRO A 180 -5.61 -15.79 -17.57
N ARG A 181 -6.12 -16.55 -16.58
CA ARG A 181 -5.31 -17.31 -15.62
C ARG A 181 -4.90 -18.70 -16.13
N ASN A 182 -5.27 -19.06 -17.36
CA ASN A 182 -5.02 -20.37 -17.93
C ASN A 182 -3.65 -20.48 -18.61
N PHE A 183 -2.58 -20.54 -17.82
CA PHE A 183 -1.21 -20.61 -18.32
C PHE A 183 -0.94 -21.78 -19.29
N ARG A 184 -1.69 -22.90 -19.21
CA ARG A 184 -1.60 -23.99 -20.20
C ARG A 184 -2.15 -23.56 -21.57
N LYS A 185 -3.28 -22.86 -21.60
CA LYS A 185 -3.87 -22.27 -22.81
C LYS A 185 -2.95 -21.17 -23.37
N THR A 186 -2.41 -20.30 -22.51
CA THR A 186 -1.43 -19.27 -22.88
C THR A 186 -0.16 -19.87 -23.50
N ILE A 187 0.43 -20.92 -22.91
CA ILE A 187 1.59 -21.63 -23.47
C ILE A 187 1.24 -22.27 -24.82
N SER A 188 0.08 -22.92 -24.94
CA SER A 188 -0.39 -23.46 -26.22
C SER A 188 -0.54 -22.37 -27.29
N ARG A 189 -0.96 -21.16 -26.90
CA ARG A 189 -1.07 -20.01 -27.80
C ARG A 189 0.29 -19.39 -28.15
N ILE A 190 1.25 -19.31 -27.23
CA ILE A 190 2.63 -18.88 -27.54
C ILE A 190 3.26 -19.83 -28.55
N LEU A 191 3.20 -21.15 -28.29
CA LEU A 191 3.78 -22.18 -29.15
C LEU A 191 3.10 -22.26 -30.53
N GLY A 192 1.78 -22.06 -30.59
CA GLY A 192 1.02 -21.97 -31.84
C GLY A 192 1.01 -20.58 -32.50
N VAL A 193 1.66 -19.58 -31.88
CA VAL A 193 1.62 -18.14 -32.25
C VAL A 193 0.18 -17.61 -32.48
N GLN A 194 -0.74 -18.08 -31.64
CA GLN A 194 -2.17 -17.75 -31.69
C GLN A 194 -2.45 -16.48 -30.88
N TYR A 195 -2.22 -15.32 -31.49
CA TYR A 195 -2.67 -14.03 -30.98
C TYR A 195 -3.72 -13.42 -31.93
N SER A 196 -4.63 -12.61 -31.39
CA SER A 196 -5.59 -11.84 -32.17
C SER A 196 -5.73 -10.45 -31.59
N ILE A 197 -5.54 -9.42 -32.43
CA ILE A 197 -5.74 -8.03 -32.01
C ILE A 197 -7.24 -7.70 -32.12
N PRO A 198 -7.96 -7.44 -31.01
CA PRO A 198 -9.42 -7.27 -30.99
C PRO A 198 -9.93 -6.19 -31.95
N ASP A 199 -11.16 -6.31 -32.45
CA ASP A 199 -11.65 -5.40 -33.51
C ASP A 199 -11.89 -3.97 -33.04
N TYR A 200 -12.28 -3.78 -31.77
CA TYR A 200 -12.31 -2.47 -31.09
C TYR A 200 -10.91 -1.86 -30.91
N VAL A 201 -9.85 -2.65 -31.13
CA VAL A 201 -8.47 -2.19 -31.33
C VAL A 201 -8.04 -2.54 -32.75
N ARG A 202 -8.59 -1.83 -33.75
CA ARG A 202 -7.91 -1.77 -35.06
C ARG A 202 -6.42 -1.45 -34.78
N VAL A 203 -5.52 -2.04 -35.54
CA VAL A 203 -4.09 -1.69 -35.54
C VAL A 203 -3.75 -1.46 -37.00
N SER A 204 -3.05 -0.36 -37.32
CA SER A 204 -2.69 -0.06 -38.72
C SER A 204 -2.00 -1.25 -39.36
N SER A 205 -2.32 -1.57 -40.63
CA SER A 205 -1.77 -2.71 -41.38
C SER A 205 -0.26 -2.86 -41.20
N ASP A 206 0.48 -1.77 -41.35
CA ASP A 206 1.94 -1.72 -41.15
C ASP A 206 2.36 -2.21 -39.73
N CYS A 207 1.59 -1.87 -38.70
CA CYS A 207 1.88 -2.29 -37.33
C CYS A 207 1.45 -3.74 -37.05
N ARG A 208 0.35 -4.21 -37.66
CA ARG A 208 -0.01 -5.65 -37.63
C ARG A 208 1.08 -6.47 -38.34
N ARG A 209 1.63 -5.98 -39.46
CA ARG A 209 2.76 -6.58 -40.18
C ARG A 209 4.02 -6.66 -39.32
N LEU A 210 4.41 -5.56 -38.67
CA LEU A 210 5.55 -5.54 -37.75
C LEU A 210 5.38 -6.55 -36.61
N LEU A 211 4.20 -6.62 -35.98
CA LEU A 211 3.91 -7.62 -34.95
C LEU A 211 3.97 -9.05 -35.51
N SER A 212 3.48 -9.32 -36.73
CA SER A 212 3.60 -10.65 -37.36
C SER A 212 5.01 -11.01 -37.88
N GLN A 213 5.94 -10.05 -37.91
CA GLN A 213 7.35 -10.30 -38.20
C GLN A 213 8.15 -10.55 -36.90
N ILE A 214 7.66 -10.05 -35.76
CA ILE A 214 8.25 -10.31 -34.44
C ILE A 214 7.69 -11.64 -33.87
N PHE A 215 6.38 -11.84 -33.94
CA PHE A 215 5.71 -13.06 -33.50
C PHE A 215 5.76 -14.12 -34.62
N VAL A 216 6.86 -14.87 -34.66
CA VAL A 216 7.09 -15.99 -35.60
C VAL A 216 7.55 -17.21 -34.81
N SER A 217 7.05 -18.41 -35.14
CA SER A 217 7.37 -19.67 -34.45
C SER A 217 8.78 -20.21 -34.74
N ASP A 218 9.45 -19.63 -35.72
CA ASP A 218 10.80 -19.97 -36.15
C ASP A 218 11.76 -18.80 -35.88
N PRO A 219 12.63 -18.90 -34.84
CA PRO A 219 13.61 -17.88 -34.50
C PRO A 219 14.49 -17.41 -35.65
N SER A 220 14.75 -18.26 -36.66
CA SER A 220 15.58 -17.90 -37.81
C SER A 220 14.91 -16.92 -38.78
N LYS A 221 13.62 -16.62 -38.58
CA LYS A 221 12.81 -15.70 -39.40
C LYS A 221 12.43 -14.40 -38.68
N VAL A 222 12.83 -14.24 -37.41
CA VAL A 222 12.63 -13.00 -36.64
C VAL A 222 13.68 -11.96 -37.08
N PRO A 223 13.30 -10.70 -37.38
CA PRO A 223 14.24 -9.69 -37.84
C PRO A 223 15.18 -9.21 -36.72
N PRO A 224 16.45 -8.87 -37.02
CA PRO A 224 17.39 -8.34 -36.03
C PRO A 224 16.96 -6.96 -35.52
N LEU A 225 17.26 -6.69 -34.24
CA LEU A 225 17.02 -5.39 -33.60
C LEU A 225 18.14 -4.39 -33.92
N SER A 226 18.10 -3.81 -35.11
CA SER A 226 18.65 -2.47 -35.33
C SER A 226 17.66 -1.56 -36.04
N VAL A 227 17.74 -0.26 -35.75
CA VAL A 227 16.91 0.77 -36.38
C VAL A 227 17.20 0.90 -37.89
N GLN A 228 18.37 0.43 -38.33
CA GLN A 228 18.79 0.40 -39.74
C GLN A 228 18.28 -0.85 -40.49
N GLU A 229 18.15 -1.99 -39.81
CA GLU A 229 17.63 -3.24 -40.38
C GLU A 229 16.10 -3.37 -40.26
N ILE A 230 15.47 -2.75 -39.25
CA ILE A 230 14.01 -2.61 -39.16
C ILE A 230 13.55 -1.50 -40.12
N GLN A 231 13.66 -1.80 -41.41
CA GLN A 231 13.15 -1.00 -42.53
C GLN A 231 11.62 -1.05 -42.64
N HIS A 232 10.94 -1.12 -41.50
CA HIS A 232 9.50 -1.28 -41.43
C HIS A 232 8.80 0.09 -41.51
N PRO A 233 7.90 0.35 -42.49
CA PRO A 233 7.29 1.67 -42.70
C PRO A 233 6.56 2.24 -41.48
N TRP A 234 6.02 1.40 -40.60
CA TRP A 234 5.42 1.85 -39.34
C TRP A 234 6.44 2.41 -38.35
N PHE A 235 7.64 1.81 -38.30
CA PHE A 235 8.68 2.10 -37.31
C PHE A 235 9.45 3.37 -37.67
N LEU A 236 9.80 3.53 -38.94
CA LEU A 236 10.51 4.73 -39.44
C LEU A 236 9.62 5.99 -39.51
N LYS A 237 8.29 5.85 -39.42
CA LYS A 237 7.38 6.99 -39.53
C LYS A 237 7.49 7.95 -38.34
N ASN A 238 7.82 9.21 -38.61
CA ASN A 238 8.02 10.27 -37.62
C ASN A 238 9.12 9.93 -36.59
N LEU A 239 10.17 9.21 -36.99
CA LEU A 239 11.31 8.90 -36.12
C LEU A 239 11.95 10.19 -35.57
N PRO A 240 12.17 10.32 -34.24
CA PRO A 240 12.83 11.48 -33.65
C PRO A 240 14.23 11.70 -34.22
N ARG A 241 14.58 12.97 -34.49
CA ARG A 241 15.92 13.35 -35.00
C ARG A 241 17.04 12.85 -34.10
N GLU A 242 16.87 12.94 -32.79
CA GLU A 242 17.83 12.45 -31.79
C GLU A 242 18.22 10.97 -31.98
N ILE A 243 17.29 10.13 -32.46
CA ILE A 243 17.56 8.71 -32.79
C ILE A 243 18.22 8.61 -34.17
N SER A 244 17.68 9.33 -35.17
CA SER A 244 18.17 9.30 -36.56
C SER A 244 19.58 9.90 -36.77
N GLU A 245 20.06 10.70 -35.81
CA GLU A 245 21.37 11.37 -35.85
C GLU A 245 22.41 10.64 -34.99
N ARG A 246 22.03 10.13 -33.80
CA ARG A 246 22.92 9.37 -32.90
C ARG A 246 23.37 8.01 -33.42
N GLU A 247 22.75 7.50 -34.47
CA GLU A 247 23.16 6.25 -35.15
C GLU A 247 23.95 6.51 -36.44
N LYS A 248 24.11 7.78 -36.84
CA LYS A 248 24.98 8.21 -37.96
C LYS A 248 26.35 8.64 -37.47
N ALA A 249 26.41 9.26 -36.29
CA ALA A 249 27.62 9.21 -35.48
C ALA A 249 27.78 7.77 -34.97
N ASN A 250 28.95 7.17 -35.14
CA ASN A 250 29.24 5.92 -34.43
C ASN A 250 29.31 6.23 -32.93
N TYR A 251 28.72 5.38 -32.08
CA TYR A 251 28.76 5.51 -30.60
C TYR A 251 30.18 5.46 -29.97
N LYS A 252 31.24 5.35 -30.80
CA LYS A 252 32.66 5.36 -30.41
C LYS A 252 33.10 6.70 -29.81
N ASP A 253 32.55 7.82 -30.26
CA ASP A 253 33.02 9.17 -29.85
C ASP A 253 32.44 9.64 -28.50
N THR A 254 31.89 8.72 -27.69
CA THR A 254 31.28 9.02 -26.37
C THR A 254 32.00 8.43 -25.15
N GLU A 255 33.20 7.85 -25.31
CA GLU A 255 34.03 7.37 -24.19
C GLU A 255 34.59 8.51 -23.29
N ALA A 256 34.42 9.78 -23.67
CA ALA A 256 35.10 10.92 -23.06
C ALA A 256 34.37 11.61 -21.88
N ALA A 257 33.18 11.16 -21.45
CA ALA A 257 32.33 11.91 -20.51
C ALA A 257 31.48 11.08 -19.53
N GLY A 258 32.10 10.15 -18.79
CA GLY A 258 31.47 9.45 -17.68
C GLY A 258 32.32 8.29 -17.18
N ALA A 259 32.57 8.20 -15.87
CA ALA A 259 33.48 7.19 -15.32
C ALA A 259 32.85 5.78 -15.32
N SER A 260 33.17 4.99 -16.34
CA SER A 260 32.98 3.53 -16.32
C SER A 260 33.86 2.94 -15.21
N GLN A 261 33.26 2.30 -14.20
CA GLN A 261 34.00 1.59 -13.15
C GLN A 261 34.85 0.47 -13.76
N ALA A 262 36.06 0.29 -13.23
CA ALA A 262 36.98 -0.72 -13.75
C ALA A 262 36.45 -2.14 -13.47
N VAL A 263 36.75 -3.10 -14.35
CA VAL A 263 36.32 -4.51 -14.15
C VAL A 263 36.86 -5.07 -12.83
N ASP A 264 38.09 -4.71 -12.45
CA ASP A 264 38.70 -5.08 -11.17
C ASP A 264 37.99 -4.45 -9.97
N GLU A 265 37.45 -3.24 -10.12
CA GLU A 265 36.66 -2.56 -9.10
C GLU A 265 35.30 -3.25 -8.91
N ILE A 266 34.62 -3.59 -10.00
CA ILE A 266 33.36 -4.34 -9.99
C ILE A 266 33.56 -5.74 -9.38
N MET A 267 34.61 -6.46 -9.79
CA MET A 267 34.94 -7.78 -9.24
C MET A 267 35.32 -7.70 -7.76
N ARG A 268 36.00 -6.62 -7.35
CA ARG A 268 36.30 -6.34 -5.94
C ARG A 268 35.03 -6.05 -5.13
N ILE A 269 34.12 -5.21 -5.62
CA ILE A 269 32.81 -4.95 -4.97
C ILE A 269 32.03 -6.27 -4.82
N VAL A 270 32.01 -7.11 -5.85
CA VAL A 270 31.35 -8.43 -5.83
C VAL A 270 32.03 -9.42 -4.87
N GLN A 271 33.32 -9.25 -4.56
CA GLN A 271 34.05 -10.12 -3.61
C GLN A 271 33.99 -9.59 -2.17
N GLU A 272 34.05 -8.28 -1.96
CA GLU A 272 33.77 -7.62 -0.68
C GLU A 272 32.32 -7.92 -0.24
N ALA A 273 31.34 -7.88 -1.15
CA ALA A 273 29.95 -8.26 -0.88
C ALA A 273 29.72 -9.75 -0.53
N LYS A 274 30.72 -10.63 -0.71
CA LYS A 274 30.69 -12.04 -0.28
C LYS A 274 31.39 -12.29 1.06
N THR A 275 32.06 -11.27 1.61
CA THR A 275 32.95 -11.43 2.78
C THR A 275 32.36 -10.64 3.97
N PRO A 276 32.10 -11.26 5.13
CA PRO A 276 31.58 -10.54 6.29
C PRO A 276 32.61 -9.53 6.83
N GLY A 277 32.44 -8.25 6.51
CA GLY A 277 33.37 -7.17 6.90
C GLY A 277 32.97 -6.45 8.19
N ASP A 278 33.93 -6.26 9.10
CA ASP A 278 33.79 -5.40 10.28
C ASP A 278 33.76 -3.91 9.84
N MET A 279 32.67 -3.22 10.18
CA MET A 279 32.37 -1.83 9.78
C MET A 279 32.92 -0.77 10.75
N SER A 280 33.94 -1.10 11.55
CA SER A 280 34.47 -0.22 12.60
C SER A 280 35.50 0.83 12.15
N LYS A 281 36.16 0.69 10.99
CA LYS A 281 37.24 1.62 10.54
C LYS A 281 37.36 1.82 9.03
N ARG A 282 36.66 2.84 8.46
CA ARG A 282 37.09 3.66 7.28
C ARG A 282 36.05 4.73 6.88
N PHE A 283 36.01 5.86 7.59
CA PHE A 283 35.47 7.12 7.06
C PHE A 283 36.23 8.32 7.66
N ALA A 284 37.51 8.42 7.28
CA ALA A 284 38.36 9.57 7.54
C ALA A 284 39.27 9.82 6.32
N ALA A 285 39.54 11.09 6.03
CA ALA A 285 40.43 11.58 4.96
C ALA A 285 39.99 11.36 3.50
N THR A 286 38.91 12.04 3.06
CA THR A 286 38.81 12.64 1.69
C THR A 286 37.78 13.78 1.61
N TYR A 287 37.86 14.77 2.51
CA TYR A 287 37.12 16.04 2.37
C TYR A 287 37.97 17.22 2.85
N PHE A 288 38.75 17.83 1.93
CA PHE A 288 39.40 19.13 2.12
C PHE A 288 39.58 19.86 0.79
N ALA A 289 38.55 20.60 0.38
CA ALA A 289 38.64 21.71 -0.56
C ALA A 289 37.53 22.71 -0.21
N ALA A 290 37.90 23.95 0.10
CA ALA A 290 37.01 25.01 0.59
C ALA A 290 36.77 26.07 -0.53
N PRO A 291 35.87 27.06 -0.35
CA PRO A 291 35.05 27.57 -1.45
C PRO A 291 35.59 28.80 -2.20
N ALA A 292 35.13 28.96 -3.44
CA ALA A 292 35.17 30.23 -4.18
C ALA A 292 33.90 31.08 -3.91
N ARG A 293 34.02 32.42 -4.01
CA ARG A 293 32.96 33.40 -3.76
C ARG A 293 32.55 34.18 -5.03
N PRO A 294 31.42 34.94 -5.01
CA PRO A 294 30.72 35.39 -6.23
C PRO A 294 30.86 36.91 -6.56
N PRO A 295 30.41 37.32 -7.76
CA PRO A 295 29.78 38.62 -8.06
C PRO A 295 28.23 38.46 -8.13
N ALA A 296 27.32 39.40 -7.86
CA ALA A 296 27.26 40.87 -7.96
C ALA A 296 27.14 41.44 -9.40
N SER A 297 26.29 42.40 -9.77
CA SER A 297 25.01 42.93 -9.20
C SER A 297 24.38 43.99 -10.14
N PHE A 298 23.03 44.10 -10.20
CA PHE A 298 22.25 45.27 -10.70
C PHE A 298 22.31 45.67 -12.21
N PRO A 299 21.46 46.60 -12.75
CA PRO A 299 20.07 47.01 -12.41
C PRO A 299 19.11 47.26 -13.63
N PHE A 300 17.81 47.57 -13.37
CA PHE A 300 16.77 48.23 -14.23
C PHE A 300 16.43 47.62 -15.62
N GLY A 301 15.26 47.84 -16.25
CA GLY A 301 14.00 48.46 -15.79
C GLY A 301 13.19 49.15 -16.92
N VAL A 302 11.98 48.68 -17.27
CA VAL A 302 11.04 49.31 -18.24
C VAL A 302 9.58 49.08 -17.77
N SER A 303 8.64 49.97 -18.14
CA SER A 303 7.34 50.14 -17.46
C SER A 303 6.10 50.18 -18.38
N LEU A 304 4.99 49.56 -17.93
CA LEU A 304 3.57 49.99 -18.09
C LEU A 304 3.00 50.07 -19.55
N PRO A 305 1.68 50.33 -19.78
CA PRO A 305 0.53 50.57 -18.89
C PRO A 305 -0.44 49.36 -18.80
N ARG A 306 -1.42 49.22 -17.89
CA ARG A 306 -2.26 50.14 -17.06
C ARG A 306 -3.50 50.71 -17.76
N PHE A 307 -4.67 50.24 -17.34
CA PHE A 307 -5.96 50.92 -17.47
C PHE A 307 -6.67 50.83 -16.11
N ASP A 308 -6.92 51.98 -15.49
CA ASP A 308 -7.78 52.13 -14.31
C ASP A 308 -9.14 52.69 -14.74
N LEU A 309 -10.21 52.37 -14.01
CA LEU A 309 -11.39 53.25 -13.91
C LEU A 309 -12.16 53.00 -12.60
N HIS A 310 -12.50 54.11 -11.93
CA HIS A 310 -13.23 54.23 -10.65
C HIS A 310 -14.72 53.78 -10.76
N SER A 311 -15.57 53.69 -9.72
CA SER A 311 -15.57 54.32 -8.37
C SER A 311 -16.52 53.63 -7.35
N THR A 312 -16.34 53.94 -6.05
CA THR A 312 -17.30 54.20 -4.92
C THR A 312 -18.83 53.97 -5.10
N SER A 313 -19.68 53.71 -4.09
CA SER A 313 -19.61 54.05 -2.65
C SER A 313 -20.62 53.30 -1.72
N THR A 314 -20.29 53.19 -0.42
CA THR A 314 -21.12 53.22 0.82
C THR A 314 -22.62 52.83 0.89
N ALA A 315 -22.90 51.74 1.64
CA ALA A 315 -23.70 51.66 2.91
C ALA A 315 -25.25 51.85 3.01
N ALA A 316 -25.79 51.24 4.10
CA ALA A 316 -26.97 51.60 4.92
C ALA A 316 -28.39 50.96 4.71
N THR A 317 -28.67 49.93 5.52
CA THR A 317 -29.88 49.67 6.39
C THR A 317 -31.36 49.64 5.91
N ALA A 318 -32.06 48.58 6.36
CA ALA A 318 -33.35 48.56 7.10
C ALA A 318 -34.74 48.27 6.42
N THR A 319 -35.27 47.08 6.75
CA THR A 319 -36.65 46.75 7.22
C THR A 319 -37.94 46.82 6.35
N ALA A 320 -38.90 45.96 6.76
CA ALA A 320 -40.38 46.09 6.69
C ALA A 320 -41.19 45.48 5.51
N THR A 321 -41.59 44.21 5.70
CA THR A 321 -42.95 43.63 5.54
C THR A 321 -44.09 44.37 4.81
N MET A 322 -44.84 43.60 3.99
CA MET A 322 -46.30 43.65 3.88
C MET A 322 -46.87 42.23 3.65
N ALA A 323 -48.15 41.99 3.94
CA ALA A 323 -48.81 40.67 3.90
C ALA A 323 -50.27 40.77 3.40
N SER A 324 -50.92 39.63 3.08
CA SER A 324 -52.39 39.34 3.07
C SER A 324 -52.76 38.22 2.06
N LEU A 325 -53.85 37.43 2.18
CA LEU A 325 -54.79 37.11 3.29
C LEU A 325 -55.61 35.83 2.97
N SER A 326 -56.32 35.28 3.98
CA SER A 326 -57.57 34.46 3.88
C SER A 326 -57.52 33.03 3.29
N THR A 327 -58.32 32.03 3.72
CA THR A 327 -59.24 31.86 4.90
C THR A 327 -59.47 30.36 5.23
N ALA A 328 -59.98 30.04 6.43
CA ALA A 328 -60.52 28.71 6.85
C ALA A 328 -62.09 28.72 6.81
N PRO A 329 -62.94 27.85 7.46
CA PRO A 329 -62.79 27.08 8.73
C PRO A 329 -63.41 25.61 8.71
N PRO A 330 -64.17 25.05 9.70
CA PRO A 330 -63.60 24.03 10.62
C PRO A 330 -64.46 22.78 11.00
N ALA A 331 -63.83 21.84 11.75
CA ALA A 331 -64.27 21.06 12.96
C ALA A 331 -65.74 20.53 13.13
N PRO A 332 -65.99 19.37 13.79
CA PRO A 332 -65.82 19.22 15.26
C PRO A 332 -65.38 17.81 15.75
N ALA A 333 -65.40 17.58 17.07
CA ALA A 333 -64.99 16.32 17.72
C ALA A 333 -65.91 15.92 18.89
N SER A 334 -65.97 14.62 19.23
CA SER A 334 -66.45 14.12 20.53
C SER A 334 -65.82 12.76 20.90
N ALA A 335 -66.14 12.22 22.08
CA ALA A 335 -65.28 11.26 22.81
C ALA A 335 -66.06 10.34 23.79
N ARG A 336 -65.58 9.09 24.01
CA ARG A 336 -65.91 8.24 25.21
C ARG A 336 -64.97 7.02 25.40
N ARG A 337 -65.18 6.30 26.51
CA ARG A 337 -64.38 5.22 27.17
C ARG A 337 -65.40 4.27 27.91
N PRO A 338 -65.08 3.17 28.65
CA PRO A 338 -63.79 2.55 29.03
C PRO A 338 -63.79 0.97 29.00
N LEU A 339 -63.10 0.32 29.97
CA LEU A 339 -62.94 -1.14 30.28
C LEU A 339 -61.76 -1.85 29.56
N VAL A 340 -61.23 -3.02 29.97
CA VAL A 340 -60.76 -3.63 31.27
C VAL A 340 -60.20 -5.06 30.93
N ALA A 341 -59.22 -5.72 31.57
CA ALA A 341 -58.05 -5.43 32.44
C ALA A 341 -57.11 -6.69 32.43
N ARG A 342 -55.88 -6.72 32.98
CA ARG A 342 -55.58 -7.11 34.39
C ARG A 342 -54.08 -6.96 34.76
N THR A 343 -53.81 -6.28 35.89
CA THR A 343 -52.75 -6.52 36.92
C THR A 343 -51.28 -6.92 36.58
N ARG A 344 -50.37 -5.93 36.57
CA ARG A 344 -49.28 -5.60 37.57
C ARG A 344 -48.53 -6.72 38.35
N PRO A 345 -47.25 -6.53 38.82
CA PRO A 345 -46.77 -5.29 39.50
C PRO A 345 -45.32 -4.76 39.30
N ARG A 346 -45.22 -3.42 39.47
CA ARG A 346 -44.14 -2.53 39.97
C ARG A 346 -42.64 -2.95 39.98
N ARG A 347 -41.80 -2.05 39.46
CA ARG A 347 -40.50 -1.64 40.04
C ARG A 347 -40.49 -0.11 40.32
N GLY A 348 -39.46 0.37 41.03
CA GLY A 348 -39.32 1.75 41.53
C GLY A 348 -38.93 2.82 40.49
N PRO A 349 -38.70 4.07 40.92
CA PRO A 349 -38.56 5.22 40.03
C PRO A 349 -37.23 5.23 39.27
N THR A 350 -37.30 5.41 37.95
CA THR A 350 -36.16 5.83 37.13
C THR A 350 -35.80 7.27 37.43
N MET A 351 -34.53 7.55 37.74
CA MET A 351 -34.01 8.92 37.71
C MET A 351 -34.09 9.49 36.28
N ALA A 352 -34.18 10.81 36.16
CA ALA A 352 -34.36 11.47 34.88
C ALA A 352 -33.20 11.17 33.92
N ARG A 353 -33.56 10.77 32.70
CA ARG A 353 -32.62 10.59 31.58
C ARG A 353 -32.01 11.96 31.26
N ALA A 354 -30.76 12.18 31.66
CA ALA A 354 -30.04 13.41 31.37
C ALA A 354 -30.06 13.68 29.85
N ALA A 355 -30.38 14.92 29.47
CA ALA A 355 -30.51 15.29 28.07
C ALA A 355 -29.14 15.25 27.38
N THR A 356 -29.08 14.64 26.20
CA THR A 356 -27.93 14.72 25.30
C THR A 356 -27.79 16.16 24.81
N ALA A 357 -26.89 16.93 25.44
CA ALA A 357 -26.51 18.25 24.94
C ALA A 357 -25.94 18.13 23.51
N GLY A 358 -26.22 19.13 22.67
CA GLY A 358 -26.14 18.99 21.21
C GLY A 358 -24.78 18.52 20.68
N ALA A 359 -24.80 17.40 19.95
CA ALA A 359 -23.75 17.08 19.00
C ALA A 359 -24.06 17.79 17.67
N GLY A 360 -23.10 18.55 17.14
CA GLY A 360 -23.17 19.07 15.79
C GLY A 360 -23.03 17.96 14.73
N GLU A 361 -23.31 18.31 13.48
CA GLU A 361 -23.00 17.46 12.34
C GLU A 361 -21.49 17.17 12.29
N TRP A 362 -21.11 15.92 11.97
CA TRP A 362 -19.70 15.55 11.94
C TRP A 362 -19.04 16.04 10.65
N ALA A 363 -17.85 16.61 10.78
CA ALA A 363 -16.95 16.94 9.69
C ALA A 363 -15.51 16.57 10.06
N PRO A 364 -14.57 16.40 9.11
CA PRO A 364 -13.19 16.05 9.39
C PRO A 364 -12.46 16.99 10.38
N GLY A 365 -12.86 18.27 10.47
CA GLY A 365 -12.33 19.24 11.44
C GLY A 365 -13.05 19.31 12.80
N SER A 366 -14.14 18.55 13.01
CA SER A 366 -14.99 18.61 14.23
C SER A 366 -14.23 18.38 15.54
N TRP A 367 -13.16 17.59 15.50
CA TRP A 367 -12.29 17.31 16.64
C TRP A 367 -11.63 18.56 17.23
N ARG A 368 -11.46 19.64 16.45
CA ARG A 368 -10.84 20.91 16.92
C ARG A 368 -11.69 21.63 17.97
N ALA A 369 -12.98 21.29 18.07
CA ALA A 369 -13.89 21.79 19.11
C ALA A 369 -13.92 20.89 20.37
N ARG A 370 -13.02 19.92 20.51
CA ARG A 370 -12.93 18.98 21.64
C ARG A 370 -11.60 19.08 22.37
N PRO A 371 -11.51 18.67 23.65
CA PRO A 371 -10.24 18.53 24.35
C PRO A 371 -9.30 17.54 23.63
N ALA A 372 -8.20 18.05 23.08
CA ALA A 372 -7.14 17.22 22.50
C ALA A 372 -6.05 16.91 23.53
N ARG A 373 -5.46 15.71 23.45
CA ARG A 373 -4.28 15.32 24.22
C ARG A 373 -3.16 14.88 23.29
N GLN A 374 -1.91 15.02 23.73
CA GLN A 374 -0.69 14.55 23.04
C GLN A 374 -0.35 15.19 21.68
N ILE A 375 -1.24 16.00 21.09
CA ILE A 375 -0.92 16.90 19.97
C ILE A 375 0.13 17.92 20.45
N PRO A 376 1.18 18.21 19.65
CA PRO A 376 2.19 19.23 19.98
C PRO A 376 1.68 20.65 19.71
N GLU A 377 2.20 21.62 20.45
CA GLU A 377 2.10 23.04 20.11
C GLU A 377 3.18 23.37 19.06
N TYR A 378 2.75 23.85 17.89
CA TYR A 378 3.66 24.30 16.82
C TYR A 378 3.94 25.81 16.97
N PRO A 379 5.20 26.26 16.79
CA PRO A 379 5.56 27.67 16.96
C PRO A 379 5.01 28.58 15.85
N ASP A 380 4.65 28.01 14.71
CA ASP A 380 4.05 28.70 13.56
C ASP A 380 2.79 27.94 13.11
N SER A 381 1.62 28.51 13.43
CA SER A 381 0.32 27.95 13.04
C SER A 381 0.04 28.12 11.54
N ALA A 382 0.57 29.18 10.91
CA ALA A 382 0.37 29.39 9.48
C ALA A 382 1.14 28.33 8.68
N ALA A 383 2.37 28.00 9.08
CA ALA A 383 3.14 26.90 8.50
C ALA A 383 2.51 25.52 8.76
N LEU A 384 1.79 25.33 9.87
CA LEU A 384 1.01 24.12 10.12
C LEU A 384 -0.16 23.98 9.14
N GLU A 385 -1.00 25.01 9.02
CA GLU A 385 -2.10 25.01 8.04
C GLU A 385 -1.58 24.87 6.61
N ASP A 386 -0.42 25.44 6.30
CA ASP A 386 0.22 25.31 4.99
C ASP A 386 0.73 23.88 4.71
N ALA A 387 1.01 23.09 5.75
CA ALA A 387 1.31 21.67 5.61
C ALA A 387 0.02 20.83 5.49
N GLU A 388 -1.03 21.17 6.25
CA GLU A 388 -2.37 20.58 6.12
C GLU A 388 -2.91 20.74 4.69
N ARG A 389 -2.99 21.98 4.17
CA ARG A 389 -3.45 22.29 2.81
C ARG A 389 -2.68 21.56 1.71
N LYS A 390 -1.37 21.31 1.92
CA LYS A 390 -0.55 20.53 0.98
C LYS A 390 -0.92 19.04 1.03
N LEU A 391 -1.07 18.46 2.22
CA LEU A 391 -1.52 17.07 2.39
C LEU A 391 -2.96 16.83 1.89
N GLU A 392 -3.86 17.80 2.03
CA GLU A 392 -5.21 17.75 1.45
C GLU A 392 -5.17 17.65 -0.09
N SER A 393 -4.21 18.32 -0.73
CA SER A 393 -4.00 18.24 -2.19
C SER A 393 -3.35 16.93 -2.67
N PHE A 394 -2.78 16.13 -1.76
CA PHE A 394 -2.06 14.91 -2.11
C PHE A 394 -2.99 13.70 -2.29
N PRO A 395 -2.59 12.71 -3.12
CA PRO A 395 -3.30 11.44 -3.24
C PRO A 395 -3.52 10.72 -1.90
N PRO A 396 -4.60 9.94 -1.76
CA PRO A 396 -4.76 9.02 -0.63
C PRO A 396 -3.69 7.93 -0.65
N LEU A 397 -3.25 7.45 0.53
CA LEU A 397 -2.34 6.30 0.64
C LEU A 397 -3.11 4.98 0.42
N VAL A 398 -4.36 4.92 0.88
CA VAL A 398 -5.24 3.74 0.78
C VAL A 398 -6.59 4.12 0.17
N PHE A 399 -7.22 3.21 -0.58
CA PHE A 399 -8.58 3.44 -1.10
C PHE A 399 -9.63 2.93 -0.10
N ALA A 400 -10.75 3.64 0.02
CA ALA A 400 -11.86 3.28 0.92
C ALA A 400 -12.39 1.84 0.71
N GLY A 401 -12.38 1.35 -0.54
CA GLY A 401 -12.74 -0.04 -0.86
C GLY A 401 -11.78 -1.10 -0.28
N GLU A 402 -10.55 -0.74 0.07
CA GLU A 402 -9.57 -1.63 0.73
C GLU A 402 -9.82 -1.69 2.24
N ALA A 403 -10.13 -0.55 2.86
CA ALA A 403 -10.56 -0.46 4.26
C ALA A 403 -11.87 -1.26 4.50
N ARG A 404 -12.83 -1.20 3.57
CA ARG A 404 -14.05 -2.04 3.60
C ARG A 404 -13.74 -3.54 3.60
N ARG A 405 -12.83 -4.00 2.73
CA ARG A 405 -12.41 -5.42 2.71
C ARG A 405 -11.69 -5.83 4.00
N LEU A 406 -10.91 -4.94 4.61
CA LEU A 406 -10.30 -5.20 5.91
C LEU A 406 -11.36 -5.31 7.02
N GLU A 407 -12.38 -4.45 7.03
CA GLU A 407 -13.49 -4.52 7.99
C GLU A 407 -14.25 -5.86 7.86
N GLU A 408 -14.52 -6.32 6.64
CA GLU A 408 -15.12 -7.63 6.37
C GLU A 408 -14.25 -8.78 6.90
N ARG A 409 -12.94 -8.76 6.63
CA ARG A 409 -11.98 -9.74 7.17
C ARG A 409 -11.94 -9.72 8.70
N LEU A 410 -11.92 -8.54 9.32
CA LEU A 410 -11.96 -8.39 10.78
C LEU A 410 -13.29 -8.89 11.37
N GLY A 411 -14.39 -8.81 10.63
CA GLY A 411 -15.67 -9.42 11.00
C GLY A 411 -15.58 -10.94 11.11
N GLU A 412 -14.87 -11.60 10.20
CA GLU A 412 -14.56 -13.03 10.30
C GLU A 412 -13.73 -13.35 11.56
N ALA A 413 -12.80 -12.47 11.97
CA ALA A 413 -12.03 -12.66 13.20
C ALA A 413 -12.87 -12.45 14.48
N ALA A 414 -13.79 -11.47 14.51
CA ALA A 414 -14.76 -11.32 15.60
C ALA A 414 -15.62 -12.60 15.78
N MET A 415 -15.99 -13.22 14.66
CA MET A 415 -16.75 -14.47 14.62
C MET A 415 -15.88 -15.74 14.71
N GLY A 416 -14.58 -15.61 15.00
CA GLY A 416 -13.65 -16.74 15.18
C GLY A 416 -13.36 -17.58 13.94
N ARG A 417 -13.69 -17.09 12.75
CA ARG A 417 -13.46 -17.73 11.44
C ARG A 417 -12.16 -17.29 10.77
N ALA A 418 -11.52 -16.23 11.28
CA ALA A 418 -10.18 -15.77 10.91
C ALA A 418 -9.37 -15.35 12.15
N PHE A 419 -8.08 -15.05 12.00
CA PHE A 419 -7.21 -14.58 13.07
C PHE A 419 -6.40 -13.35 12.63
N LEU A 420 -6.38 -12.30 13.44
CA LEU A 420 -5.62 -11.07 13.17
C LEU A 420 -4.17 -11.18 13.66
N LEU A 421 -3.23 -11.02 12.74
CA LEU A 421 -1.82 -10.71 13.01
C LEU A 421 -1.58 -9.23 12.69
N GLN A 422 -1.59 -8.38 13.71
CA GLN A 422 -1.16 -6.99 13.61
C GLN A 422 0.28 -6.86 14.15
N GLY A 423 1.20 -6.30 13.36
CA GLY A 423 2.63 -6.34 13.71
C GLY A 423 3.50 -5.37 12.92
N GLY A 424 4.68 -5.06 13.45
CA GLY A 424 5.67 -4.17 12.84
C GLY A 424 6.33 -3.28 13.87
N ASP A 425 6.90 -2.16 13.44
CA ASP A 425 7.77 -1.35 14.28
C ASP A 425 7.07 -0.62 15.43
N CYS A 426 7.87 -0.24 16.43
CA CYS A 426 7.37 0.56 17.54
C CYS A 426 6.96 1.95 17.05
N ALA A 427 7.93 2.70 16.51
CA ALA A 427 7.73 3.87 15.66
C ALA A 427 8.54 3.68 14.39
N GLU A 428 8.02 4.15 13.25
CA GLU A 428 8.82 4.32 12.04
C GLU A 428 9.70 5.57 12.18
N SER A 429 10.93 5.54 11.65
CA SER A 429 11.86 6.67 11.64
C SER A 429 12.27 7.04 10.22
N PHE A 430 12.59 8.32 10.01
CA PHE A 430 13.17 8.83 8.78
C PHE A 430 14.63 8.38 8.60
N LYS A 431 15.32 7.98 9.67
CA LYS A 431 16.71 7.45 9.62
C LYS A 431 16.77 5.98 9.22
N GLU A 432 15.81 5.17 9.67
CA GLU A 432 15.75 3.73 9.37
C GLU A 432 15.02 3.42 8.05
N PHE A 433 14.67 4.45 7.26
CA PHE A 433 13.96 4.30 5.99
C PHE A 433 14.82 3.63 4.93
N SER A 434 14.65 2.31 4.76
CA SER A 434 15.34 1.54 3.73
C SER A 434 14.51 0.36 3.22
N ALA A 435 14.66 0.03 1.93
CA ALA A 435 13.99 -1.10 1.33
C ALA A 435 14.31 -2.45 2.02
N PRO A 436 15.56 -2.74 2.47
CA PRO A 436 15.85 -3.94 3.27
C PRO A 436 15.07 -4.03 4.58
N ASN A 437 14.91 -2.93 5.32
CA ASN A 437 14.16 -2.93 6.59
C ASN A 437 12.68 -3.24 6.35
N ILE A 438 12.06 -2.57 5.37
CA ILE A 438 10.66 -2.77 4.98
C ILE A 438 10.44 -4.22 4.50
N ARG A 439 11.34 -4.72 3.65
CA ARG A 439 11.34 -6.10 3.14
C ARG A 439 11.44 -7.12 4.26
N ASP A 440 12.35 -6.93 5.22
CA ASP A 440 12.63 -7.93 6.25
C ASP A 440 11.54 -7.98 7.33
N THR A 441 10.92 -6.84 7.68
CA THR A 441 9.72 -6.81 8.53
C THR A 441 8.51 -7.41 7.82
N PHE A 442 8.33 -7.17 6.50
CA PHE A 442 7.29 -7.85 5.71
C PHE A 442 7.52 -9.36 5.61
N ARG A 443 8.77 -9.78 5.38
CA ARG A 443 9.21 -11.19 5.38
C ARG A 443 8.80 -11.88 6.68
N LEU A 444 9.15 -11.30 7.83
CA LEU A 444 8.79 -11.82 9.15
C LEU A 444 7.27 -11.97 9.33
N MET A 445 6.50 -10.96 8.94
CA MET A 445 5.02 -11.02 9.03
C MET A 445 4.44 -12.15 8.18
N LEU A 446 4.95 -12.36 6.96
CA LEU A 446 4.51 -13.47 6.11
C LEU A 446 4.88 -14.84 6.70
N GLN A 447 6.08 -15.00 7.27
CA GLN A 447 6.49 -16.25 7.91
C GLN A 447 5.61 -16.58 9.13
N MET A 448 5.34 -15.59 9.99
CA MET A 448 4.38 -15.74 11.08
C MET A 448 2.97 -16.07 10.57
N ALA A 449 2.52 -15.43 9.49
CA ALA A 449 1.21 -15.69 8.92
C ALA A 449 1.09 -17.10 8.31
N VAL A 450 2.16 -17.68 7.77
CA VAL A 450 2.19 -19.09 7.35
C VAL A 450 2.14 -20.02 8.57
N VAL A 451 2.91 -19.74 9.63
CA VAL A 451 2.87 -20.51 10.89
C VAL A 451 1.48 -20.54 11.51
N LEU A 452 0.80 -19.39 11.53
CA LEU A 452 -0.57 -19.25 12.04
C LEU A 452 -1.62 -19.89 11.12
N THR A 453 -1.53 -19.67 9.81
CA THR A 453 -2.53 -20.17 8.85
C THR A 453 -2.50 -21.69 8.72
N PHE A 454 -1.31 -22.29 8.59
CA PHE A 454 -1.17 -23.74 8.47
C PHE A 454 -1.36 -24.46 9.81
N GLY A 455 -0.76 -23.93 10.89
CA GLY A 455 -0.80 -24.54 12.21
C GLY A 455 -2.14 -24.39 12.94
N GLY A 456 -2.76 -23.20 12.85
CA GLY A 456 -4.10 -22.94 13.39
C GLY A 456 -5.25 -23.36 12.46
N GLN A 457 -4.95 -23.65 11.18
CA GLN A 457 -5.93 -24.00 10.13
C GLN A 457 -7.05 -22.96 9.95
N MET A 458 -6.70 -21.67 9.97
CA MET A 458 -7.63 -20.57 9.75
C MET A 458 -6.97 -19.39 9.03
N PRO A 459 -7.71 -18.59 8.22
CA PRO A 459 -7.16 -17.43 7.52
C PRO A 459 -6.51 -16.42 8.46
N THR A 460 -5.22 -16.10 8.25
CA THR A 460 -4.53 -15.03 8.99
C THR A 460 -4.63 -13.70 8.25
N ILE A 461 -5.25 -12.70 8.89
CA ILE A 461 -5.35 -11.30 8.44
C ILE A 461 -4.03 -10.60 8.81
N LYS A 462 -3.39 -9.91 7.87
CA LYS A 462 -2.03 -9.37 8.03
C LYS A 462 -2.06 -7.84 8.01
N VAL A 463 -1.82 -7.20 9.16
CA VAL A 463 -1.93 -5.74 9.30
C VAL A 463 -0.61 -5.15 9.81
N GLY A 464 0.11 -4.46 8.92
CA GLY A 464 1.36 -3.78 9.21
C GLY A 464 1.19 -2.58 10.14
N ARG A 465 2.10 -2.44 11.12
CA ARG A 465 2.42 -1.19 11.80
C ARG A 465 3.46 -0.43 10.96
N MET A 466 3.06 -0.03 9.75
CA MET A 466 3.95 0.41 8.68
C MET A 466 3.24 1.43 7.77
N ALA A 467 4.00 2.32 7.15
CA ALA A 467 3.52 3.40 6.30
C ALA A 467 2.57 4.40 7.01
N GLY A 468 2.91 4.80 8.24
CA GLY A 468 2.20 5.85 8.97
C GLY A 468 2.52 5.93 10.48
N GLN A 469 3.22 4.95 11.04
CA GLN A 469 3.44 4.79 12.49
C GLN A 469 4.58 5.67 13.02
N PHE A 470 4.63 6.93 12.61
CA PHE A 470 5.65 7.89 13.05
C PHE A 470 5.34 8.51 14.42
N ALA A 471 4.07 8.83 14.71
CA ALA A 471 3.69 9.57 15.91
C ALA A 471 3.77 8.72 17.19
N LYS A 472 4.21 9.31 18.30
CA LYS A 472 4.35 8.65 19.61
C LYS A 472 3.83 9.50 20.79
N PRO A 473 2.92 8.95 21.63
CA PRO A 473 2.41 9.64 22.81
C PRO A 473 3.42 9.51 23.96
N ARG A 474 3.66 10.59 24.70
CA ARG A 474 4.67 10.64 25.78
C ARG A 474 4.01 10.78 27.15
N SER A 475 4.56 10.13 28.17
CA SER A 475 4.08 10.29 29.56
C SER A 475 4.35 11.70 30.09
N ASN A 476 5.55 12.23 29.81
CA ASN A 476 5.97 13.59 30.17
C ASN A 476 6.07 14.45 28.90
N PRO A 477 5.69 15.74 28.92
CA PRO A 477 5.80 16.62 27.76
C PRO A 477 7.24 17.04 27.47
N THR A 478 8.08 17.10 28.49
CA THR A 478 9.51 17.44 28.44
C THR A 478 10.38 16.22 28.73
N GLU A 479 11.69 16.37 28.53
CA GLU A 479 12.73 15.38 28.81
C GLU A 479 13.98 16.14 29.31
N THR A 480 14.57 15.67 30.40
CA THR A 480 15.74 16.30 31.04
C THR A 480 16.94 15.36 30.97
N ARG A 481 18.09 15.86 30.51
CA ARG A 481 19.38 15.16 30.52
C ARG A 481 20.46 16.17 30.89
N ASP A 482 21.39 15.78 31.77
CA ASP A 482 22.57 16.58 32.14
C ASP A 482 22.25 18.02 32.55
N GLY A 483 21.12 18.19 33.27
CA GLY A 483 20.58 19.49 33.71
C GLY A 483 19.76 20.25 32.67
N VAL A 484 19.94 19.98 31.37
CA VAL A 484 19.19 20.62 30.28
C VAL A 484 17.82 19.97 30.13
N THR A 485 16.77 20.77 30.00
CA THR A 485 15.39 20.30 29.80
C THR A 485 14.84 20.79 28.47
N LEU A 486 14.39 19.85 27.63
CA LEU A 486 13.87 20.10 26.28
C LEU A 486 12.47 19.46 26.11
N PRO A 487 11.72 19.79 25.04
CA PRO A 487 10.55 19.00 24.65
C PRO A 487 10.90 17.52 24.46
N SER A 488 10.01 16.62 24.88
CA SER A 488 10.13 15.20 24.61
C SER A 488 10.08 14.93 23.09
N TYR A 489 10.88 13.97 22.60
CA TYR A 489 10.71 13.42 21.25
C TYR A 489 9.34 12.73 21.14
N ARG A 490 8.52 13.15 20.18
CA ARG A 490 7.14 12.67 19.94
C ARG A 490 7.00 11.86 18.64
N GLY A 491 8.12 11.46 18.04
CA GLY A 491 8.13 10.75 16.76
C GLY A 491 8.47 11.66 15.58
N ASP A 492 9.09 11.10 14.55
CA ASP A 492 9.72 11.85 13.45
C ASP A 492 8.75 12.73 12.63
N ILE A 493 7.44 12.46 12.70
CA ILE A 493 6.38 13.32 12.10
C ILE A 493 6.18 14.65 12.84
N ILE A 494 6.65 14.77 14.09
CA ILE A 494 6.52 15.97 14.93
C ILE A 494 7.86 16.69 15.09
N ASN A 495 8.86 16.01 15.67
CA ASN A 495 10.17 16.57 15.99
C ASN A 495 11.27 15.50 15.87
N GLY A 496 12.53 15.89 16.00
CA GLY A 496 13.69 15.01 15.93
C GLY A 496 13.99 14.28 17.24
N ASP A 497 14.69 13.15 17.11
CA ASP A 497 15.14 12.30 18.21
C ASP A 497 16.28 12.92 19.03
N ALA A 498 17.21 13.61 18.34
CA ALA A 498 18.40 14.23 18.92
C ALA A 498 18.04 15.20 20.07
N PHE A 499 18.90 15.23 21.09
CA PHE A 499 18.66 16.00 22.30
C PHE A 499 19.27 17.41 22.19
N ASP A 500 18.77 18.19 21.25
CA ASP A 500 19.11 19.60 21.06
C ASP A 500 17.84 20.42 20.77
N GLU A 501 17.88 21.71 21.09
CA GLU A 501 16.72 22.60 20.99
C GLU A 501 16.11 22.62 19.58
N LYS A 502 16.96 22.76 18.55
CA LYS A 502 16.54 22.84 17.14
C LYS A 502 15.87 21.56 16.67
N SER A 503 16.36 20.39 17.11
CA SER A 503 15.74 19.10 16.81
C SER A 503 14.43 18.88 17.57
N ARG A 504 14.30 19.40 18.81
CA ARG A 504 13.12 19.14 19.66
C ARG A 504 11.93 20.08 19.41
N VAL A 505 12.12 21.21 18.75
CA VAL A 505 11.02 22.05 18.25
C VAL A 505 10.17 21.30 17.21
N PRO A 506 8.82 21.33 17.30
CA PRO A 506 7.94 20.77 16.27
C PRO A 506 8.03 21.50 14.92
N ASP A 507 8.23 20.75 13.83
CA ASP A 507 8.34 21.29 12.45
C ASP A 507 7.22 20.75 11.54
N PRO A 508 6.29 21.59 11.04
CA PRO A 508 5.21 21.15 10.16
C PRO A 508 5.66 20.47 8.87
N LYS A 509 6.89 20.72 8.39
CA LYS A 509 7.42 20.06 7.17
C LYS A 509 7.56 18.56 7.36
N ARG A 510 7.73 18.08 8.59
CA ARG A 510 7.78 16.64 8.92
C ARG A 510 6.48 15.91 8.57
N LEU A 511 5.35 16.61 8.48
CA LEU A 511 4.07 16.05 8.03
C LEU A 511 4.13 15.61 6.54
N THR A 512 4.70 16.43 5.66
CA THR A 512 4.87 16.06 4.24
C THR A 512 5.99 15.04 4.01
N MET A 513 7.01 15.03 4.88
CA MET A 513 8.03 13.97 4.90
C MET A 513 7.45 12.61 5.31
N ALA A 514 6.63 12.58 6.37
CA ALA A 514 5.95 11.37 6.83
C ALA A 514 5.00 10.81 5.76
N TYR A 515 4.23 11.66 5.06
CA TYR A 515 3.44 11.23 3.91
C TYR A 515 4.31 10.62 2.80
N SER A 516 5.41 11.27 2.42
CA SER A 516 6.28 10.80 1.33
C SER A 516 6.93 9.45 1.65
N GLN A 517 7.37 9.26 2.89
CA GLN A 517 7.87 7.96 3.36
C GLN A 517 6.74 6.92 3.42
N SER A 518 5.55 7.28 3.88
CA SER A 518 4.38 6.38 3.90
C SER A 518 4.02 5.89 2.49
N ALA A 519 3.93 6.80 1.52
CA ALA A 519 3.64 6.48 0.12
C ALA A 519 4.70 5.54 -0.47
N SER A 520 5.98 5.81 -0.23
CA SER A 520 7.09 4.98 -0.71
C SER A 520 7.11 3.59 -0.06
N THR A 521 6.90 3.52 1.27
CA THR A 521 6.82 2.26 2.02
C THR A 521 5.63 1.42 1.57
N LEU A 522 4.44 2.01 1.44
CA LEU A 522 3.24 1.30 0.99
C LEU A 522 3.34 0.85 -0.47
N ASN A 523 3.92 1.66 -1.35
CA ASN A 523 4.20 1.25 -2.73
C ASN A 523 5.13 0.03 -2.78
N LEU A 524 6.21 0.03 -1.98
CA LEU A 524 7.13 -1.11 -1.90
C LEU A 524 6.46 -2.36 -1.30
N LEU A 525 5.62 -2.20 -0.27
CA LEU A 525 4.84 -3.29 0.32
C LEU A 525 3.84 -3.89 -0.68
N ARG A 526 3.12 -3.06 -1.45
CA ARG A 526 2.25 -3.52 -2.56
C ARG A 526 3.07 -4.25 -3.63
N GLY A 527 4.26 -3.76 -3.95
CA GLY A 527 5.23 -4.41 -4.84
C GLY A 527 5.63 -5.81 -4.37
N PHE A 528 5.97 -5.99 -3.09
CA PHE A 528 6.29 -7.32 -2.54
C PHE A 528 5.05 -8.23 -2.42
N ALA A 529 3.88 -7.67 -2.11
CA ALA A 529 2.61 -8.40 -1.94
C ALA A 529 2.08 -9.03 -3.24
N HIS A 530 2.38 -8.42 -4.40
CA HIS A 530 1.89 -8.88 -5.71
C HIS A 530 3.01 -9.34 -6.66
N GLY A 531 4.24 -8.82 -6.53
CA GLY A 531 5.40 -9.13 -7.38
C GLY A 531 6.10 -10.48 -7.08
N GLY A 532 5.38 -11.47 -6.56
CA GLY A 532 5.92 -12.82 -6.30
C GLY A 532 7.00 -12.89 -5.21
N PHE A 533 7.20 -11.85 -4.39
CA PHE A 533 7.97 -12.00 -3.14
C PHE A 533 7.14 -12.74 -2.08
N ALA A 534 5.83 -12.47 -2.03
CA ALA A 534 4.88 -13.14 -1.14
C ALA A 534 4.39 -14.53 -1.61
N ASP A 535 5.05 -15.14 -2.61
CA ASP A 535 4.72 -16.48 -3.11
C ASP A 535 4.90 -17.54 -2.01
N LEU A 536 3.88 -18.38 -1.76
CA LEU A 536 3.88 -19.36 -0.68
C LEU A 536 5.03 -20.38 -0.75
N GLN A 537 5.53 -20.71 -1.96
CA GLN A 537 6.70 -21.59 -2.12
C GLN A 537 7.99 -20.86 -1.72
N ARG A 538 8.07 -19.54 -1.95
CA ARG A 538 9.21 -18.72 -1.49
C ARG A 538 9.18 -18.50 0.02
N VAL A 539 8.00 -18.30 0.62
CA VAL A 539 7.89 -18.10 2.08
C VAL A 539 8.37 -19.34 2.87
N THR A 540 8.09 -20.55 2.39
CA THR A 540 8.62 -21.79 3.02
C THR A 540 10.10 -22.02 2.74
N GLN A 541 10.63 -21.53 1.63
CA GLN A 541 12.06 -21.58 1.29
C GLN A 541 12.92 -20.52 2.01
N TRP A 542 12.32 -19.58 2.75
CA TRP A 542 13.05 -18.60 3.55
C TRP A 542 13.68 -19.20 4.80
N ASN A 543 14.76 -19.94 4.59
CA ASN A 543 15.73 -20.30 5.61
C ASN A 543 16.31 -19.01 6.20
N LEU A 544 15.90 -18.70 7.43
CA LEU A 544 16.46 -17.58 8.18
C LEU A 544 17.82 -18.00 8.72
N ASP A 545 18.90 -17.35 8.27
CA ASP A 545 20.26 -17.74 8.65
C ASP A 545 20.51 -17.65 10.17
N PHE A 546 19.78 -16.78 10.87
CA PHE A 546 19.79 -16.67 12.33
C PHE A 546 18.94 -17.72 13.07
N LEU A 547 18.15 -18.55 12.37
CA LEU A 547 17.44 -19.71 12.95
C LEU A 547 18.23 -21.03 12.78
N ARG A 548 19.27 -21.06 11.95
CA ARG A 548 20.19 -22.21 11.86
C ARG A 548 20.72 -22.52 13.27
N HIS A 549 20.75 -23.79 13.64
CA HIS A 549 21.14 -24.27 14.98
C HIS A 549 20.24 -23.78 16.15
N SER A 550 18.94 -23.59 15.90
CA SER A 550 17.94 -23.32 16.95
C SER A 550 16.75 -24.28 16.85
N THR A 551 16.21 -24.69 18.01
CA THR A 551 15.05 -25.61 18.10
C THR A 551 13.77 -25.05 17.47
N GLN A 552 13.62 -23.71 17.44
CA GLN A 552 12.53 -23.04 16.72
C GLN A 552 12.77 -23.02 15.20
N GLY A 553 14.04 -22.99 14.77
CA GLY A 553 14.43 -23.20 13.37
C GLY A 553 14.09 -24.61 12.89
N GLU A 554 14.38 -25.64 13.69
CA GLU A 554 14.01 -27.04 13.40
C GLU A 554 12.48 -27.21 13.28
N ARG A 555 11.71 -26.65 14.23
CA ARG A 555 10.24 -26.59 14.14
C ARG A 555 9.73 -25.83 12.91
N TYR A 556 10.40 -24.74 12.52
CA TYR A 556 10.07 -24.00 11.30
C TYR A 556 10.39 -24.77 10.02
N LEU A 557 11.46 -25.56 9.99
CA LEU A 557 11.81 -26.43 8.88
C LEU A 557 10.83 -27.60 8.74
N GLU A 558 10.46 -28.28 9.84
CA GLU A 558 9.42 -29.32 9.83
C GLU A 558 8.08 -28.76 9.31
N LEU A 559 7.68 -27.58 9.81
CA LEU A 559 6.46 -26.92 9.36
C LEU A 559 6.56 -26.52 7.87
N SER A 560 7.69 -25.97 7.43
CA SER A 560 7.89 -25.54 6.05
C SER A 560 7.88 -26.70 5.07
N GLN A 561 8.43 -27.86 5.45
CA GLN A 561 8.28 -29.10 4.68
C GLN A 561 6.81 -29.51 4.60
N ARG A 562 6.09 -29.54 5.72
CA ARG A 562 4.66 -29.93 5.73
C ARG A 562 3.75 -28.95 4.98
N VAL A 563 4.09 -27.66 4.94
CA VAL A 563 3.44 -26.68 4.06
C VAL A 563 3.80 -26.97 2.60
N HIS A 564 5.07 -27.27 2.29
CA HIS A 564 5.50 -27.65 0.93
C HIS A 564 4.79 -28.91 0.43
N ASP A 565 4.66 -29.95 1.26
CA ASP A 565 3.94 -31.19 0.95
C ASP A 565 2.45 -30.91 0.69
N ALA A 566 1.82 -30.04 1.50
CA ALA A 566 0.44 -29.61 1.30
C ALA A 566 0.26 -28.75 0.03
N ILE A 567 1.25 -27.93 -0.34
CA ILE A 567 1.28 -27.23 -1.64
C ILE A 567 1.40 -28.24 -2.78
N GLY A 568 2.26 -29.25 -2.66
CA GLY A 568 2.36 -30.36 -3.61
C GLY A 568 1.04 -31.11 -3.78
N PHE A 569 0.34 -31.39 -2.67
CA PHE A 569 -1.00 -31.98 -2.70
C PHE A 569 -2.04 -31.06 -3.38
N MET A 570 -2.07 -29.77 -3.06
CA MET A 570 -2.97 -28.82 -3.73
C MET A 570 -2.72 -28.74 -5.25
N VAL A 571 -1.44 -28.78 -5.66
CA VAL A 571 -1.05 -28.81 -7.08
C VAL A 571 -1.45 -30.12 -7.75
N ALA A 572 -1.28 -31.26 -7.09
CA ALA A 572 -1.76 -32.56 -7.57
C ALA A 572 -3.31 -32.62 -7.65
N ALA A 573 -4.00 -31.94 -6.75
CA ALA A 573 -5.46 -31.78 -6.74
C ALA A 573 -5.98 -30.73 -7.75
N GLY A 574 -5.10 -30.08 -8.53
CA GLY A 574 -5.45 -29.20 -9.64
C GLY A 574 -5.32 -27.70 -9.39
N LEU A 575 -4.93 -27.24 -8.20
CA LEU A 575 -4.65 -25.83 -7.93
C LEU A 575 -3.30 -25.45 -8.57
N THR A 576 -3.30 -24.65 -9.64
CA THR A 576 -2.05 -24.29 -10.31
C THR A 576 -1.12 -23.47 -9.39
N PRO A 577 0.22 -23.67 -9.44
CA PRO A 577 1.16 -22.85 -8.68
C PRO A 577 1.04 -21.34 -8.96
N GLN A 578 0.56 -20.97 -10.14
CA GLN A 578 0.35 -19.59 -10.58
C GLN A 578 -1.01 -19.01 -10.17
N HIS A 579 -1.86 -19.77 -9.46
CA HIS A 579 -3.15 -19.26 -8.99
C HIS A 579 -2.94 -18.10 -7.99
N PRO A 580 -3.70 -16.99 -8.04
CA PRO A 580 -3.42 -15.79 -7.22
C PRO A 580 -3.31 -16.00 -5.70
N ILE A 581 -3.97 -17.04 -5.15
CA ILE A 581 -3.88 -17.42 -3.72
C ILE A 581 -2.48 -17.97 -3.37
N MET A 582 -1.74 -18.49 -4.34
CA MET A 582 -0.38 -19.02 -4.18
C MET A 582 0.69 -17.94 -4.33
N THR A 583 0.47 -16.96 -5.22
CA THR A 583 1.48 -16.00 -5.69
C THR A 583 1.35 -14.61 -5.07
N THR A 584 0.25 -14.30 -4.38
CA THR A 584 -0.01 -12.97 -3.78
C THR A 584 -0.45 -13.08 -2.33
N ALA A 585 -0.22 -12.04 -1.53
CA ALA A 585 -0.71 -11.94 -0.16
C ALA A 585 -1.42 -10.61 0.10
N GLU A 586 -2.63 -10.67 0.68
CA GLU A 586 -3.29 -9.47 1.20
C GLU A 586 -2.52 -8.91 2.40
N LEU A 587 -2.06 -7.66 2.33
CA LEU A 587 -1.48 -6.91 3.44
C LEU A 587 -2.21 -5.57 3.57
N TRP A 588 -2.53 -5.19 4.80
CA TRP A 588 -3.07 -3.87 5.14
C TRP A 588 -2.12 -3.10 6.06
N THR A 589 -2.37 -1.81 6.26
CA THR A 589 -1.52 -0.89 7.07
C THR A 589 -2.31 -0.24 8.19
N SER A 590 -1.60 0.16 9.25
CA SER A 590 -2.18 0.77 10.44
C SER A 590 -1.20 1.58 11.28
N HIS A 591 -1.70 2.64 11.91
CA HIS A 591 -0.99 3.43 12.92
C HIS A 591 -1.94 3.92 14.03
N GLU A 592 -1.35 4.48 15.08
CA GLU A 592 -2.11 5.17 16.13
C GLU A 592 -2.62 6.49 15.57
N CYS A 593 -3.94 6.66 15.48
CA CYS A 593 -4.56 7.93 15.18
C CYS A 593 -4.25 8.88 16.33
N LEU A 594 -3.30 9.79 16.09
CA LEU A 594 -2.68 10.58 17.15
C LEU A 594 -2.43 12.02 16.71
N HIS A 595 -1.91 12.22 15.51
CA HIS A 595 -1.58 13.54 15.00
C HIS A 595 -2.73 14.10 14.14
N LEU A 596 -3.85 14.47 14.79
CA LEU A 596 -5.11 14.79 14.10
C LEU A 596 -5.02 15.80 12.92
N PRO A 597 -4.10 16.79 12.89
CA PRO A 597 -3.84 17.57 11.67
C PRO A 597 -3.48 16.73 10.43
N TYR A 598 -2.69 15.67 10.60
CA TYR A 598 -2.27 14.74 9.53
C TYR A 598 -3.43 13.84 9.10
N GLU A 599 -4.12 13.25 10.07
CA GLU A 599 -5.26 12.35 9.84
C GLU A 599 -6.44 13.10 9.17
N GLN A 600 -6.72 14.34 9.60
CA GLN A 600 -7.68 15.22 8.93
C GLN A 600 -7.25 15.51 7.48
N ALA A 601 -5.99 15.92 7.27
CA ALA A 601 -5.50 16.30 5.96
C ALA A 601 -5.36 15.10 4.98
N LEU A 602 -5.43 13.85 5.47
CA LEU A 602 -5.52 12.63 4.66
C LEU A 602 -6.93 11.99 4.66
N THR A 603 -7.91 12.59 5.34
CA THR A 603 -9.32 12.18 5.24
C THR A 603 -9.92 12.55 3.89
N ARG A 604 -10.66 11.63 3.28
CA ARG A 604 -11.30 11.78 1.97
C ARG A 604 -12.72 11.24 2.00
N GLU A 605 -13.59 11.79 1.17
CA GLU A 605 -14.94 11.26 0.94
C GLU A 605 -14.89 10.16 -0.13
N ASP A 606 -15.46 8.98 0.15
CA ASP A 606 -15.59 7.89 -0.80
C ASP A 606 -16.75 8.17 -1.76
N SER A 607 -16.41 8.54 -3.00
CA SER A 607 -17.36 8.97 -4.06
C SER A 607 -18.44 7.93 -4.43
N ILE A 608 -18.30 6.68 -3.96
CA ILE A 608 -19.30 5.61 -4.13
C ILE A 608 -20.35 5.63 -2.99
N THR A 609 -19.98 6.06 -1.78
CA THR A 609 -20.83 5.92 -0.58
C THR A 609 -21.13 7.22 0.16
N GLY A 610 -20.50 8.34 -0.20
CA GLY A 610 -20.65 9.64 0.51
C GLY A 610 -20.13 9.59 1.95
N LYS A 611 -19.26 8.64 2.25
CA LYS A 611 -18.71 8.42 3.60
C LYS A 611 -17.25 8.82 3.66
N TYR A 612 -16.87 9.49 4.75
CA TYR A 612 -15.48 9.81 5.02
C TYR A 612 -14.69 8.57 5.46
N TYR A 613 -13.49 8.43 4.93
CA TYR A 613 -12.46 7.51 5.39
C TYR A 613 -11.21 8.33 5.63
N ASP A 614 -10.48 8.06 6.71
CA ASP A 614 -9.10 8.52 6.78
C ASP A 614 -8.27 7.65 5.83
N CYS A 615 -7.76 8.25 4.76
CA CYS A 615 -6.97 7.55 3.75
C CYS A 615 -5.46 7.54 4.07
N SER A 616 -5.09 7.87 5.31
CA SER A 616 -3.74 7.67 5.85
C SER A 616 -3.39 6.16 5.97
N ALA A 617 -4.30 5.33 6.48
CA ALA A 617 -4.10 3.89 6.63
C ALA A 617 -5.41 3.08 6.58
N HIS A 618 -5.28 1.77 6.35
CA HIS A 618 -6.43 0.87 6.22
C HIS A 618 -7.20 0.68 7.53
N MET A 619 -6.49 0.64 8.66
CA MET A 619 -7.05 0.54 10.01
C MET A 619 -6.32 1.53 10.93
N LEU A 620 -7.05 2.17 11.83
CA LEU A 620 -6.49 3.12 12.80
C LEU A 620 -6.87 2.70 14.22
N TRP A 621 -6.04 2.99 15.22
CA TRP A 621 -6.45 2.81 16.62
C TRP A 621 -6.29 4.06 17.46
N VAL A 622 -7.12 4.18 18.50
CA VAL A 622 -6.95 5.18 19.56
C VAL A 622 -6.08 4.61 20.69
N GLY A 623 -5.08 5.39 21.10
CA GLY A 623 -4.14 5.04 22.16
C GLY A 623 -4.72 5.19 23.56
N GLU A 624 -4.12 4.50 24.54
CA GLU A 624 -4.54 4.56 25.95
C GLU A 624 -4.58 5.99 26.52
N ARG A 625 -3.72 6.88 26.00
CA ARG A 625 -3.61 8.27 26.46
C ARG A 625 -4.61 9.23 25.79
N THR A 626 -5.27 8.83 24.71
CA THR A 626 -6.14 9.68 23.87
C THR A 626 -7.59 9.19 23.74
N ARG A 627 -7.91 8.00 24.25
CA ARG A 627 -9.26 7.38 24.22
C ARG A 627 -10.30 7.96 25.20
N GLN A 628 -10.32 9.28 25.41
CA GLN A 628 -11.32 9.92 26.27
C GLN A 628 -12.65 10.08 25.53
N LEU A 629 -13.78 9.76 26.18
CA LEU A 629 -15.13 9.76 25.59
C LEU A 629 -15.54 11.11 24.96
N ASP A 630 -15.09 12.22 25.57
CA ASP A 630 -15.32 13.60 25.14
C ASP A 630 -14.17 14.17 24.28
N GLY A 631 -13.09 13.41 24.10
CA GLY A 631 -11.82 13.85 23.53
C GLY A 631 -11.79 13.90 22.00
N ALA A 632 -10.88 14.74 21.48
CA ALA A 632 -10.71 14.99 20.05
C ALA A 632 -10.51 13.71 19.20
N HIS A 633 -9.72 12.75 19.68
CA HIS A 633 -9.43 11.51 18.95
C HIS A 633 -10.66 10.60 18.84
N VAL A 634 -11.52 10.55 19.86
CA VAL A 634 -12.76 9.76 19.80
C VAL A 634 -13.78 10.45 18.88
N GLU A 635 -13.90 11.79 18.93
CA GLU A 635 -14.75 12.55 18.01
C GLU A 635 -14.31 12.42 16.55
N PHE A 636 -13.01 12.42 16.26
CA PHE A 636 -12.48 12.19 14.91
C PHE A 636 -12.84 10.78 14.41
N LEU A 637 -12.50 9.74 15.18
CA LEU A 637 -12.72 8.35 14.80
C LEU A 637 -14.21 7.96 14.72
N ARG A 638 -15.10 8.70 15.41
CA ARG A 638 -16.56 8.53 15.37
C ARG A 638 -17.14 8.62 13.95
N GLY A 639 -16.61 9.50 13.10
CA GLY A 639 -17.18 9.79 11.78
C GLY A 639 -16.48 9.14 10.58
N ILE A 640 -15.19 8.76 10.70
CA ILE A 640 -14.51 8.01 9.63
C ILE A 640 -15.03 6.57 9.56
N SER A 641 -15.00 5.96 8.37
CA SER A 641 -15.57 4.63 8.08
C SER A 641 -14.55 3.49 8.03
N ASN A 642 -13.30 3.73 8.41
CA ASN A 642 -12.26 2.70 8.52
C ASN A 642 -12.61 1.69 9.64
N PRO A 643 -12.14 0.43 9.57
CA PRO A 643 -12.08 -0.43 10.77
C PRO A 643 -11.16 0.20 11.83
N LEU A 644 -11.59 0.13 13.09
CA LEU A 644 -10.99 0.84 14.22
C LEU A 644 -10.42 -0.11 15.27
N GLY A 645 -9.36 0.32 15.95
CA GLY A 645 -8.83 -0.28 17.16
C GLY A 645 -8.99 0.61 18.40
N VAL A 646 -9.15 0.00 19.57
CA VAL A 646 -9.14 0.69 20.87
C VAL A 646 -8.14 -0.02 21.78
N LYS A 647 -7.15 0.70 22.33
CA LYS A 647 -6.29 0.16 23.38
C LYS A 647 -7.09 0.04 24.69
N VAL A 648 -7.05 -1.14 25.31
CA VAL A 648 -7.80 -1.49 26.52
C VAL A 648 -6.82 -1.92 27.62
N SER A 649 -6.65 -1.08 28.64
CA SER A 649 -5.77 -1.34 29.79
C SER A 649 -6.50 -1.97 30.99
N ASP A 650 -5.72 -2.31 32.02
CA ASP A 650 -6.17 -2.70 33.36
C ASP A 650 -6.95 -1.60 34.11
N LYS A 651 -6.84 -0.34 33.63
CA LYS A 651 -7.37 0.89 34.24
C LYS A 651 -8.67 1.40 33.61
N LEU A 652 -9.06 0.85 32.46
CA LEU A 652 -10.35 1.14 31.86
C LEU A 652 -11.47 0.53 32.73
N ASP A 653 -12.58 1.25 32.90
CA ASP A 653 -13.80 0.68 33.47
C ASP A 653 -14.63 -0.06 32.39
N PRO A 654 -15.28 -1.19 32.70
CA PRO A 654 -16.11 -1.91 31.73
C PRO A 654 -17.30 -1.11 31.18
N SER A 655 -17.83 -0.11 31.91
CA SER A 655 -18.90 0.77 31.41
C SER A 655 -18.38 1.83 30.44
N GLU A 656 -17.22 2.42 30.72
CA GLU A 656 -16.51 3.33 29.81
C GLU A 656 -16.12 2.59 28.51
N LEU A 657 -15.72 1.32 28.60
CA LEU A 657 -15.49 0.47 27.42
C LEU A 657 -16.78 0.27 26.58
N VAL A 658 -17.93 0.03 27.22
CA VAL A 658 -19.21 -0.08 26.51
C VAL A 658 -19.55 1.23 25.79
N SER A 659 -19.41 2.39 26.45
CA SER A 659 -19.66 3.69 25.80
C SER A 659 -18.68 3.99 24.66
N LEU A 660 -17.41 3.58 24.76
CA LEU A 660 -16.47 3.64 23.63
C LEU A 660 -16.94 2.76 22.45
N CYS A 661 -17.45 1.55 22.72
CA CYS A 661 -18.04 0.68 21.70
C CYS A 661 -19.28 1.29 21.06
N GLU A 662 -20.18 1.90 21.83
CA GLU A 662 -21.41 2.55 21.35
C GLU A 662 -21.09 3.76 20.45
N ILE A 663 -20.10 4.59 20.82
CA ILE A 663 -19.68 5.77 20.05
C ILE A 663 -18.98 5.36 18.75
N LEU A 664 -18.09 4.37 18.78
CA LEU A 664 -17.23 4.00 17.64
C LEU A 664 -17.85 2.94 16.72
N ASN A 665 -18.83 2.16 17.19
CA ASN A 665 -19.58 1.18 16.41
C ASN A 665 -21.12 1.29 16.62
N PRO A 666 -21.75 2.46 16.35
CA PRO A 666 -23.18 2.70 16.65
C PRO A 666 -24.15 1.84 15.84
N HIS A 667 -23.67 1.14 14.80
CA HIS A 667 -24.45 0.18 14.01
C HIS A 667 -24.14 -1.28 14.34
N ASN A 668 -23.31 -1.54 15.37
CA ASN A 668 -22.88 -2.86 15.83
C ASN A 668 -22.38 -3.79 14.70
N LYS A 669 -21.64 -3.22 13.73
CA LYS A 669 -21.12 -3.98 12.59
C LYS A 669 -19.95 -4.86 13.04
N PRO A 670 -19.94 -6.18 12.75
CA PRO A 670 -18.78 -7.02 12.99
C PRO A 670 -17.55 -6.50 12.24
N GLY A 671 -16.39 -6.50 12.89
CA GLY A 671 -15.11 -6.06 12.28
C GLY A 671 -14.86 -4.55 12.30
N ARG A 672 -15.87 -3.71 12.53
CA ARG A 672 -15.72 -2.26 12.71
C ARG A 672 -14.81 -1.90 13.88
N LEU A 673 -14.82 -2.70 14.96
CA LEU A 673 -14.10 -2.41 16.19
C LEU A 673 -13.25 -3.59 16.66
N THR A 674 -11.98 -3.31 16.97
CA THR A 674 -11.01 -4.25 17.54
C THR A 674 -10.58 -3.78 18.93
N LEU A 675 -10.80 -4.59 19.95
CA LEU A 675 -10.44 -4.29 21.34
C LEU A 675 -9.07 -4.90 21.65
N ILE A 676 -8.07 -4.03 21.76
CA ILE A 676 -6.65 -4.38 21.81
C ILE A 676 -6.16 -4.32 23.27
N THR A 677 -6.19 -5.47 23.91
CA THR A 677 -6.01 -5.63 25.37
C THR A 677 -4.55 -5.66 25.78
N ARG A 678 -4.14 -4.79 26.72
CA ARG A 678 -2.76 -4.64 27.23
C ARG A 678 -2.74 -4.37 28.73
N MET A 679 -2.61 -5.43 29.53
CA MET A 679 -2.85 -5.39 30.98
C MET A 679 -1.69 -5.94 31.82
N GLY A 680 -0.83 -6.79 31.23
CA GLY A 680 0.04 -7.69 31.98
C GLY A 680 -0.68 -8.96 32.41
N ALA A 681 0.06 -10.07 32.53
CA ALA A 681 -0.49 -11.42 32.65
C ALA A 681 -1.41 -11.65 33.87
N GLU A 682 -1.17 -10.96 34.98
CA GLU A 682 -1.93 -11.09 36.23
C GLU A 682 -3.23 -10.28 36.15
N ASN A 683 -3.12 -8.98 35.87
CA ASN A 683 -4.26 -8.08 35.65
C ASN A 683 -5.21 -8.61 34.59
N MET A 684 -4.69 -9.20 33.49
CA MET A 684 -5.54 -9.78 32.45
C MET A 684 -6.50 -10.83 33.01
N ARG A 685 -6.02 -11.74 33.87
CA ARG A 685 -6.85 -12.79 34.51
C ARG A 685 -7.95 -12.22 35.41
N VAL A 686 -7.73 -11.05 36.00
CA VAL A 686 -8.71 -10.37 36.86
C VAL A 686 -9.68 -9.49 36.07
N LYS A 687 -9.17 -8.72 35.09
CA LYS A 687 -9.90 -7.63 34.42
C LYS A 687 -10.61 -8.06 33.14
N LEU A 688 -9.96 -8.87 32.29
CA LEU A 688 -10.52 -9.25 30.99
C LEU A 688 -11.87 -10.00 31.07
N PRO A 689 -12.13 -10.91 32.04
CA PRO A 689 -13.45 -11.52 32.19
C PRO A 689 -14.58 -10.49 32.34
N HIS A 690 -14.34 -9.42 33.11
CA HIS A 690 -15.32 -8.35 33.32
C HIS A 690 -15.57 -7.53 32.04
N MET A 691 -14.51 -7.27 31.27
CA MET A 691 -14.60 -6.57 29.99
C MET A 691 -15.42 -7.34 28.95
N ILE A 692 -15.15 -8.64 28.75
CA ILE A 692 -15.89 -9.43 27.75
C ILE A 692 -17.35 -9.61 28.18
N ARG A 693 -17.63 -9.70 29.49
CA ARG A 693 -18.99 -9.78 30.04
C ARG A 693 -19.76 -8.49 29.79
N ALA A 694 -19.17 -7.31 30.04
CA ALA A 694 -19.83 -6.02 29.80
C ALA A 694 -20.15 -5.80 28.31
N VAL A 695 -19.16 -6.00 27.42
CA VAL A 695 -19.35 -5.87 25.96
C VAL A 695 -20.41 -6.85 25.44
N ARG A 696 -20.41 -8.10 25.92
CA ARG A 696 -21.45 -9.11 25.60
C ARG A 696 -22.83 -8.74 26.15
N GLN A 697 -22.92 -8.16 27.35
CA GLN A 697 -24.19 -7.72 27.94
C GLN A 697 -24.79 -6.51 27.22
N ALA A 698 -23.95 -5.63 26.67
CA ALA A 698 -24.37 -4.57 25.75
C ALA A 698 -24.75 -5.09 24.34
N GLY A 699 -24.57 -6.38 24.06
CA GLY A 699 -24.82 -6.99 22.75
C GLY A 699 -23.80 -6.61 21.67
N MET A 700 -22.68 -6.00 22.05
CA MET A 700 -21.72 -5.40 21.11
C MET A 700 -20.74 -6.43 20.55
N ILE A 701 -20.51 -6.38 19.24
CA ILE A 701 -19.62 -7.26 18.49
C ILE A 701 -18.30 -6.54 18.22
N ALA A 702 -17.20 -7.11 18.68
CA ALA A 702 -15.85 -6.60 18.46
C ALA A 702 -14.82 -7.74 18.33
N THR A 703 -13.76 -7.50 17.57
CA THR A 703 -12.62 -8.41 17.45
C THR A 703 -11.71 -8.23 18.66
N TRP A 704 -11.52 -9.26 19.48
CA TRP A 704 -10.60 -9.17 20.61
C TRP A 704 -9.18 -9.49 20.17
N ALA A 705 -8.22 -8.62 20.52
CA ALA A 705 -6.80 -8.82 20.26
C ALA A 705 -5.97 -8.65 21.53
N SER A 706 -4.84 -9.36 21.61
CA SER A 706 -3.87 -9.23 22.70
C SER A 706 -2.69 -8.37 22.25
N ASP A 707 -2.37 -7.33 23.01
CA ASP A 707 -1.13 -6.56 22.97
C ASP A 707 -0.29 -6.90 24.22
N PRO A 708 0.41 -8.05 24.22
CA PRO A 708 1.24 -8.49 25.33
C PRO A 708 2.53 -7.65 25.45
N MET A 709 2.73 -6.62 24.62
CA MET A 709 3.96 -5.84 24.56
C MET A 709 3.90 -4.65 25.51
N HIS A 710 2.86 -3.82 25.38
CA HIS A 710 2.75 -2.56 26.13
C HIS A 710 2.28 -2.74 27.58
N GLY A 711 1.97 -3.97 28.02
CA GLY A 711 1.74 -4.32 29.43
C GLY A 711 3.02 -4.67 30.19
N ASN A 712 4.00 -5.30 29.52
CA ASN A 712 5.14 -5.99 30.16
C ASN A 712 6.48 -5.27 29.97
N THR A 713 6.48 -3.93 29.94
CA THR A 713 7.69 -3.11 29.71
C THR A 713 8.32 -2.71 31.04
N ILE A 714 9.61 -2.99 31.20
CA ILE A 714 10.42 -2.75 32.41
C ILE A 714 11.67 -1.93 32.07
N SER A 715 12.32 -1.35 33.08
CA SER A 715 13.67 -0.80 32.95
C SER A 715 14.71 -1.85 33.32
N ALA A 716 15.74 -2.00 32.49
CA ALA A 716 16.92 -2.81 32.75
C ALA A 716 17.90 -2.10 33.71
N PRO A 717 18.84 -2.82 34.35
CA PRO A 717 19.87 -2.21 35.20
C PRO A 717 20.74 -1.17 34.47
N CYS A 718 20.95 -1.35 33.16
CA CYS A 718 21.67 -0.42 32.28
C CYS A 718 20.85 0.82 31.86
N GLY A 719 19.65 1.04 32.42
CA GLY A 719 18.79 2.20 32.14
C GLY A 719 17.99 2.10 30.84
N LEU A 720 18.32 1.18 29.94
CA LEU A 720 17.49 0.85 28.77
C LEU A 720 16.14 0.29 29.20
N LYS A 721 15.11 0.42 28.36
CA LYS A 721 13.88 -0.37 28.51
C LYS A 721 14.11 -1.78 27.98
N THR A 722 13.42 -2.76 28.54
CA THR A 722 13.25 -4.06 27.89
C THR A 722 11.87 -4.64 28.22
N ARG A 723 11.55 -5.80 27.66
CA ARG A 723 10.34 -6.59 27.93
C ARG A 723 10.76 -8.04 28.10
N SER A 724 10.25 -8.73 29.12
CA SER A 724 10.49 -10.16 29.29
C SER A 724 9.62 -10.95 28.32
N PHE A 725 10.26 -11.77 27.48
CA PHE A 725 9.56 -12.64 26.54
C PHE A 725 8.65 -13.66 27.24
N ASP A 726 8.99 -14.11 28.44
CA ASP A 726 8.13 -15.02 29.21
C ASP A 726 6.93 -14.30 29.83
N ALA A 727 7.05 -13.01 30.18
CA ALA A 727 5.90 -12.18 30.56
C ALA A 727 4.94 -11.96 29.36
N ILE A 728 5.51 -11.67 28.17
CA ILE A 728 4.78 -11.57 26.89
C ILE A 728 3.99 -12.88 26.63
N ARG A 729 4.63 -14.05 26.79
CA ARG A 729 3.98 -15.36 26.66
C ARG A 729 2.94 -15.63 27.76
N ALA A 730 3.17 -15.17 28.99
CA ALA A 730 2.26 -15.37 30.11
C ALA A 730 0.96 -14.58 29.97
N GLU A 731 1.01 -13.37 29.39
CA GLU A 731 -0.16 -12.57 29.04
C GLU A 731 -0.90 -13.16 27.84
N LEU A 732 -0.19 -13.54 26.78
CA LEU A 732 -0.81 -14.25 25.65
C LEU A 732 -1.49 -15.56 26.08
N ARG A 733 -0.85 -16.33 26.99
CA ARG A 733 -1.46 -17.53 27.58
C ARG A 733 -2.75 -17.16 28.34
N ALA A 734 -2.72 -16.11 29.16
CA ALA A 734 -3.88 -15.61 29.90
C ALA A 734 -5.04 -15.27 28.96
N PHE A 735 -4.78 -14.49 27.91
CA PHE A 735 -5.75 -14.09 26.89
C PHE A 735 -6.52 -15.30 26.32
N PHE A 736 -5.79 -16.34 25.89
CA PHE A 736 -6.40 -17.57 25.39
C PHE A 736 -7.09 -18.42 26.46
N ASP A 737 -6.61 -18.42 27.72
CA ASP A 737 -7.27 -19.12 28.83
C ASP A 737 -8.63 -18.47 29.14
N ILE A 738 -8.68 -17.15 29.21
CA ILE A 738 -9.87 -16.36 29.57
C ILE A 738 -10.91 -16.40 28.47
N HIS A 739 -10.50 -16.26 27.20
CA HIS A 739 -11.44 -16.39 26.08
C HIS A 739 -12.06 -17.79 26.00
N GLU A 740 -11.34 -18.85 26.39
CA GLU A 740 -11.89 -20.20 26.50
C GLU A 740 -12.88 -20.32 27.67
N GLN A 741 -12.53 -19.81 28.86
CA GLN A 741 -13.40 -19.80 30.05
C GLN A 741 -14.70 -19.02 29.84
N GLU A 742 -14.62 -17.87 29.16
CA GLU A 742 -15.78 -17.00 28.90
C GLU A 742 -16.61 -17.42 27.68
N GLY A 743 -16.23 -18.49 26.96
CA GLY A 743 -16.94 -18.94 25.76
C GLY A 743 -16.91 -17.93 24.61
N SER A 744 -15.76 -17.30 24.37
CA SER A 744 -15.58 -16.21 23.39
C SER A 744 -14.39 -16.46 22.45
N HIS A 745 -14.09 -15.50 21.57
CA HIS A 745 -13.12 -15.66 20.49
C HIS A 745 -11.87 -14.80 20.73
N PRO A 746 -10.67 -15.41 20.92
CA PRO A 746 -9.41 -14.71 20.86
C PRO A 746 -9.11 -14.43 19.38
N GLY A 747 -9.51 -13.24 18.91
CA GLY A 747 -9.55 -12.88 17.49
C GLY A 747 -8.20 -12.48 16.88
N GLY A 748 -7.17 -12.19 17.69
CA GLY A 748 -5.85 -11.85 17.16
C GLY A 748 -4.79 -11.41 18.18
N VAL A 749 -3.68 -10.91 17.65
CA VAL A 749 -2.56 -10.29 18.39
C VAL A 749 -2.11 -8.98 17.73
N HIS A 750 -1.62 -8.06 18.57
CA HIS A 750 -1.00 -6.79 18.21
C HIS A 750 0.42 -6.78 18.79
N LEU A 751 1.45 -6.80 17.95
CA LEU A 751 2.83 -6.98 18.36
C LEU A 751 3.73 -5.85 17.87
N GLU A 752 4.82 -5.59 18.59
CA GLU A 752 5.92 -4.73 18.14
C GLU A 752 7.12 -5.64 17.84
N MET A 753 7.56 -5.69 16.59
CA MET A 753 8.56 -6.64 16.07
C MET A 753 9.43 -5.99 14.99
N SER A 754 10.67 -6.45 14.84
CA SER A 754 11.54 -6.11 13.71
C SER A 754 11.98 -7.37 12.96
N GLY A 755 12.06 -7.28 11.63
CA GLY A 755 12.68 -8.30 10.78
C GLY A 755 14.21 -8.39 10.91
N GLN A 756 14.83 -7.41 11.58
CA GLN A 756 16.27 -7.37 11.89
C GLN A 756 16.60 -8.26 13.11
N ASN A 757 17.87 -8.68 13.22
CA ASN A 757 18.36 -9.39 14.40
C ASN A 757 18.76 -8.41 15.52
N VAL A 758 17.75 -7.88 16.22
CA VAL A 758 17.88 -6.95 17.36
C VAL A 758 17.93 -7.67 18.73
N THR A 759 18.45 -7.00 19.75
CA THR A 759 18.52 -7.49 21.15
C THR A 759 17.67 -6.64 22.10
N GLU A 760 16.44 -6.30 21.70
CA GLU A 760 15.61 -5.33 22.44
C GLU A 760 14.76 -5.98 23.57
N CYS A 761 14.29 -7.22 23.42
CA CYS A 761 13.56 -7.97 24.45
C CYS A 761 14.41 -9.10 25.05
N ILE A 762 14.42 -9.24 26.38
CA ILE A 762 15.13 -10.33 27.09
C ILE A 762 14.38 -11.67 27.02
N GLY A 763 15.14 -12.77 27.06
CA GLY A 763 14.64 -14.14 27.10
C GLY A 763 14.25 -14.73 25.74
N GLY A 764 13.44 -15.79 25.78
CA GLY A 764 13.14 -16.65 24.63
C GLY A 764 14.26 -17.63 24.28
N SER A 765 14.09 -18.39 23.20
CA SER A 765 15.00 -19.48 22.79
C SER A 765 16.48 -19.12 22.57
N LYS A 766 16.84 -17.84 22.47
CA LYS A 766 18.24 -17.36 22.42
C LYS A 766 18.78 -16.81 23.74
N ALA A 767 17.98 -16.84 24.81
CA ALA A 767 18.36 -16.42 26.16
C ALA A 767 18.96 -15.00 26.28
N VAL A 768 18.48 -14.04 25.48
CA VAL A 768 18.94 -12.63 25.50
C VAL A 768 18.89 -12.08 26.93
N THR A 769 20.04 -11.66 27.45
CA THR A 769 20.24 -11.15 28.81
C THR A 769 20.08 -9.63 28.88
N PHE A 770 20.28 -9.04 30.07
CA PHE A 770 20.34 -7.59 30.22
C PHE A 770 21.61 -6.97 29.61
N ASP A 771 22.70 -7.74 29.47
CA ASP A 771 23.99 -7.27 28.98
C ASP A 771 24.02 -7.26 27.45
N ASP A 772 23.39 -8.27 26.82
CA ASP A 772 23.19 -8.34 25.35
C ASP A 772 22.35 -7.16 24.80
N LEU A 773 21.62 -6.43 25.66
CA LEU A 773 20.78 -5.31 25.23
C LEU A 773 21.60 -4.25 24.49
N SER A 774 22.81 -3.91 24.96
CA SER A 774 23.63 -2.86 24.38
C SER A 774 24.08 -3.12 22.93
N ASP A 775 24.17 -4.39 22.52
CA ASP A 775 24.76 -4.76 21.23
C ASP A 775 23.96 -4.23 20.02
N ARG A 776 22.62 -4.30 20.08
CA ARG A 776 21.73 -4.08 18.94
C ARG A 776 20.39 -3.46 19.37
N TYR A 777 20.45 -2.47 20.26
CA TYR A 777 19.30 -1.66 20.65
C TYR A 777 19.09 -0.50 19.66
N HIS A 778 18.23 -0.68 18.67
CA HIS A 778 18.04 0.31 17.60
C HIS A 778 16.79 1.19 17.81
N THR A 779 15.84 0.76 18.64
CA THR A 779 14.62 1.54 18.95
C THR A 779 14.90 2.76 19.86
N HIS A 780 14.41 3.93 19.47
CA HIS A 780 14.34 5.11 20.36
C HIS A 780 13.06 5.16 21.22
N CYS A 781 12.19 4.15 21.14
CA CYS A 781 10.84 4.18 21.75
C CYS A 781 10.63 3.09 22.80
N ASP A 782 10.06 1.95 22.40
CA ASP A 782 9.85 0.76 23.23
C ASP A 782 10.42 -0.48 22.52
N PRO A 783 10.72 -1.58 23.26
CA PRO A 783 11.56 -2.68 22.78
C PRO A 783 10.80 -3.68 21.89
N ARG A 784 11.28 -3.93 20.66
CA ARG A 784 10.65 -4.84 19.69
C ARG A 784 11.03 -6.30 19.96
N LEU A 785 10.15 -7.24 19.61
CA LEU A 785 10.55 -8.65 19.43
C LEU A 785 11.51 -8.76 18.24
N ASN A 786 12.58 -9.55 18.38
CA ASN A 786 13.32 -9.98 17.21
C ASN A 786 12.58 -11.10 16.45
N ALA A 787 13.01 -11.40 15.24
CA ALA A 787 12.37 -12.40 14.39
C ALA A 787 12.32 -13.82 15.01
N SER A 788 13.30 -14.21 15.83
CA SER A 788 13.33 -15.51 16.51
C SER A 788 12.24 -15.61 17.59
N GLN A 789 12.15 -14.59 18.45
CA GLN A 789 11.10 -14.47 19.47
C GLN A 789 9.71 -14.36 18.85
N SER A 790 9.60 -13.62 17.74
CA SER A 790 8.34 -13.44 17.01
C SER A 790 7.81 -14.76 16.44
N LEU A 791 8.67 -15.61 15.86
CA LEU A 791 8.27 -16.93 15.35
C LEU A 791 7.98 -17.93 16.49
N GLU A 792 8.75 -17.92 17.58
CA GLU A 792 8.43 -18.70 18.79
C GLU A 792 7.04 -18.35 19.35
N LEU A 793 6.67 -17.06 19.32
CA LEU A 793 5.35 -16.60 19.72
C LEU A 793 4.25 -17.07 18.73
N ALA A 794 4.51 -17.05 17.42
CA ALA A 794 3.58 -17.57 16.41
C ALA A 794 3.31 -19.08 16.59
N PHE A 795 4.34 -19.88 16.91
CA PHE A 795 4.15 -21.29 17.26
C PHE A 795 3.29 -21.47 18.53
N ALA A 796 3.54 -20.67 19.58
CA ALA A 796 2.75 -20.72 20.81
C ALA A 796 1.27 -20.35 20.58
N ILE A 797 0.97 -19.40 19.68
CA ILE A 797 -0.41 -19.10 19.25
C ILE A 797 -1.02 -20.30 18.52
N THR A 798 -0.30 -20.88 17.55
CA THR A 798 -0.73 -22.03 16.77
C THR A 798 -1.09 -23.24 17.64
N GLU A 799 -0.29 -23.54 18.68
CA GLU A 799 -0.59 -24.60 19.66
C GLU A 799 -1.94 -24.36 20.38
N ARG A 800 -2.29 -23.11 20.68
CA ARG A 800 -3.60 -22.74 21.30
C ARG A 800 -4.76 -22.86 20.32
N LEU A 801 -4.60 -22.35 19.10
CA LEU A 801 -5.64 -22.39 18.05
C LEU A 801 -6.00 -23.84 17.69
N LYS A 802 -4.98 -24.68 17.45
CA LYS A 802 -5.16 -26.11 17.19
C LYS A 802 -5.91 -26.80 18.34
N LYS A 803 -5.51 -26.57 19.60
CA LYS A 803 -6.17 -27.19 20.77
C LYS A 803 -7.66 -26.85 20.88
N LYS A 804 -8.06 -25.62 20.52
CA LYS A 804 -9.49 -25.22 20.48
C LYS A 804 -10.24 -25.95 19.37
N ARG A 805 -9.65 -26.04 18.16
CA ARG A 805 -10.20 -26.77 17.01
C ARG A 805 -10.39 -28.27 17.31
N ASP A 806 -9.37 -28.92 17.86
CA ASP A 806 -9.36 -30.37 18.16
C ASP A 806 -10.43 -30.73 19.20
N ARG A 807 -10.64 -29.87 20.21
CA ARG A 807 -11.74 -30.00 21.19
C ARG A 807 -13.12 -29.91 20.53
N THR A 808 -13.34 -28.95 19.63
CA THR A 808 -14.60 -28.82 18.89
C THR A 808 -14.88 -30.05 18.03
N TRP A 809 -13.86 -30.58 17.34
CA TRP A 809 -13.99 -31.80 16.52
C TRP A 809 -14.37 -33.02 17.36
N ASN A 810 -13.66 -33.27 18.47
CA ASN A 810 -13.95 -34.42 19.33
C ASN A 810 -15.34 -34.32 19.98
N ASN A 811 -15.77 -33.12 20.39
CA ASN A 811 -17.13 -32.90 20.89
C ASN A 811 -18.21 -33.14 19.83
N LEU A 812 -17.89 -32.95 18.55
CA LEU A 812 -18.80 -33.23 17.43
C LEU A 812 -18.88 -34.73 17.14
N THR A 813 -17.74 -35.43 17.05
CA THR A 813 -17.74 -36.88 16.80
C THR A 813 -18.35 -37.68 17.96
N SER A 814 -18.10 -37.30 19.21
CA SER A 814 -18.77 -37.90 20.38
C SER A 814 -20.29 -37.69 20.41
N ARG A 815 -20.85 -36.74 19.65
CA ARG A 815 -22.30 -36.51 19.48
C ARG A 815 -22.89 -37.16 18.21
N VAL A 816 -22.07 -37.90 17.46
CA VAL A 816 -22.47 -38.68 16.27
C VAL A 816 -22.26 -40.18 16.52
N ILE A 817 -21.43 -40.52 17.50
CA ILE A 817 -21.17 -41.90 17.98
C ILE A 817 -22.12 -42.30 19.13
N ALA A 818 -22.77 -41.32 19.78
CA ALA A 818 -23.77 -41.48 20.83
C ALA A 818 -25.12 -40.89 20.39
#